data_AF-A0A5M9ZYP2-F1
#
_entry.id   AF-A0A5M9ZYP2-F1
#
_cell.length_a   1.000
_cell.length_b   1.000
_cell.length_c   1.000
_cell.angle_alpha   90.00
_cell.angle_beta   90.00
_cell.angle_gamma   90.00
#
_symmetry.space_group_name_H-M   'P 1'
#
loop_
_entity.id
_entity.type
_entity.pdbx_description
1 polymer ?
#
loop_
_entity_poly.entity_id
_entity_poly.type
_entity_poly.pdbx_seq_one_letter_code
_entity_poly.pdbx_strand_id
1 'polypeptide(L)'
;MAQSAQEHGAGRRSARQSRRRRRRARVVRVLQDPERRARRRREGRGAGGPGLSQEHPGPPALLHFLIRSRPRSVFVVLHAPSSSPAQDTPPFRVGRMSRVWLPDCHPIFPLVISPEGRCALSQLVRITDVEVVGAPVFLGYEGVVGEDGGRAPVWSSNGLVVLRWMRDSWRCRWNQSHTRRMKYAPAPVDADPADVVETSFGRAVLVPVTSDSHVDDWSDSQARGECPWLRSLPAMVMQSAVENENRAWWAAVGRNRTLVAAGRPRQPMPGFKDKKRSDSFVCFSNKGRNAVLTRFNRRHGVVTIKGQNRAMDKAPGATCARWELRIHVRLSGKIRDYTSVIVNVKRMTLSFVNAPEPVKREPTGAVIGLDGGVAHTETGSDGSFHDLPVETLEEIDRAIRRFNRDLARKRRANPTNYRASKRYQAKLRELDEAYEKARNIIVDWQQKLSTFLVRNYDVIGMEDLPIRNMTKRPKARFDESTGKWERNGRAAKAGLAHSLLRAALGRLRSMIDYKAKATGTSTLVPVAPQYTSQRCNECGYTDPGNRESQAVFECRSCHYTCNADVNAARNIEELALAQLEAGVPLRYTRNGDIEKVPPKKKHDDQPGNPGNGENRPGVDDAGRGAGARRGKGDTRPALPAMKREPDGTGCVTAGPATHR
;
A
#
# COMPACT_ATOMS: atom_id res chain seq x y z
N MET A 1 -5.10 53.66 21.34
CA MET A 1 -4.98 52.59 20.31
C MET A 1 -6.29 51.83 20.00
N ALA A 2 -7.35 51.84 20.85
CA ALA A 2 -8.54 51.01 20.60
C ALA A 2 -9.38 51.34 19.34
N GLN A 3 -9.53 52.62 18.97
CA GLN A 3 -10.43 53.05 17.89
C GLN A 3 -9.99 52.58 16.49
N SER A 4 -8.69 52.58 16.18
CA SER A 4 -8.14 52.13 14.89
C SER A 4 -8.55 50.70 14.51
N ALA A 5 -8.76 49.82 15.49
CA ALA A 5 -9.15 48.44 15.26
C ALA A 5 -10.60 48.27 14.72
N GLN A 6 -11.51 49.21 15.01
CA GLN A 6 -12.91 49.10 14.60
C GLN A 6 -13.11 49.49 13.12
N GLU A 7 -12.45 50.53 12.62
CA GLU A 7 -12.63 51.05 11.27
C GLU A 7 -12.16 50.04 10.19
N HIS A 8 -11.00 49.43 10.38
CA HIS A 8 -10.49 48.36 9.53
C HIS A 8 -11.40 47.10 9.54
N GLY A 9 -12.18 46.90 10.61
CA GLY A 9 -13.21 45.87 10.71
C GLY A 9 -14.44 46.15 9.82
N ALA A 10 -14.89 47.41 9.76
CA ALA A 10 -16.06 47.81 9.00
C ALA A 10 -15.86 47.70 7.48
N GLY A 11 -14.77 48.29 6.94
CA GLY A 11 -14.49 48.28 5.50
C GLY A 11 -14.40 46.87 4.90
N ARG A 12 -13.80 45.92 5.64
CA ARG A 12 -13.67 44.51 5.21
C ARG A 12 -15.01 43.76 5.18
N ARG A 13 -16.03 44.20 5.93
CA ARG A 13 -17.40 43.65 5.88
C ARG A 13 -18.17 44.20 4.68
N SER A 14 -18.14 45.53 4.46
CA SER A 14 -18.76 46.20 3.30
C SER A 14 -18.27 45.61 1.97
N ALA A 15 -16.94 45.51 1.77
CA ALA A 15 -16.35 44.97 0.55
C ALA A 15 -16.72 43.49 0.27
N ARG A 16 -17.08 42.71 1.29
CA ARG A 16 -17.60 41.34 1.13
C ARG A 16 -19.07 41.30 0.74
N GLN A 17 -19.90 42.23 1.23
CA GLN A 17 -21.31 42.32 0.84
C GLN A 17 -21.46 42.85 -0.60
N SER A 18 -20.70 43.88 -1.00
CA SER A 18 -20.75 44.41 -2.38
C SER A 18 -20.31 43.37 -3.42
N ARG A 19 -19.23 42.61 -3.16
CA ARG A 19 -18.79 41.49 -4.01
C ARG A 19 -19.80 40.33 -4.04
N ARG A 20 -20.60 40.10 -2.98
CA ARG A 20 -21.73 39.14 -3.00
C ARG A 20 -22.92 39.66 -3.83
N ARG A 21 -23.31 40.94 -3.71
CA ARG A 21 -24.37 41.54 -4.53
C ARG A 21 -24.01 41.52 -6.02
N ARG A 22 -22.81 41.97 -6.41
CA ARG A 22 -22.33 41.92 -7.82
C ARG A 22 -22.27 40.48 -8.39
N ARG A 23 -21.93 39.47 -7.59
CA ARG A 23 -21.96 38.05 -8.03
C ARG A 23 -23.38 37.48 -8.16
N ARG A 24 -24.36 37.90 -7.35
CA ARG A 24 -25.78 37.51 -7.58
C ARG A 24 -26.34 38.16 -8.85
N ALA A 25 -26.11 39.46 -9.04
CA ALA A 25 -26.56 40.18 -10.24
C ALA A 25 -26.07 39.54 -11.56
N ARG A 26 -24.79 39.12 -11.62
CA ARG A 26 -24.23 38.46 -12.82
C ARG A 26 -24.71 37.01 -13.04
N VAL A 27 -25.36 36.37 -12.07
CA VAL A 27 -25.94 35.02 -12.21
C VAL A 27 -27.43 35.08 -12.60
N VAL A 28 -28.15 36.14 -12.21
CA VAL A 28 -29.55 36.34 -12.61
C VAL A 28 -29.66 36.82 -14.06
N ARG A 29 -28.71 37.64 -14.55
CA ARG A 29 -28.75 38.24 -15.91
C ARG A 29 -28.28 37.32 -17.06
N VAL A 30 -28.39 36.00 -16.91
CA VAL A 30 -28.02 34.98 -17.92
C VAL A 30 -29.14 33.94 -18.13
N LEU A 31 -30.33 34.17 -17.56
CA LEU A 31 -31.50 33.28 -17.66
C LEU A 31 -32.78 34.07 -18.00
N GLN A 32 -32.71 34.97 -18.98
CA GLN A 32 -33.86 35.69 -19.56
C GLN A 32 -33.46 36.33 -20.92
N ASP A 33 -33.41 35.51 -21.98
CA ASP A 33 -33.36 35.91 -23.40
C ASP A 33 -33.74 34.68 -24.24
N PRO A 34 -34.99 34.58 -24.75
CA PRO A 34 -35.42 33.44 -25.57
C PRO A 34 -34.89 33.46 -27.01
N GLU A 35 -34.65 34.64 -27.58
CA GLU A 35 -34.60 34.81 -29.04
C GLU A 35 -33.22 34.53 -29.64
N ARG A 36 -32.14 34.69 -28.87
CA ARG A 36 -30.77 34.38 -29.31
C ARG A 36 -30.51 32.91 -29.66
N ARG A 37 -31.45 31.99 -29.41
CA ARG A 37 -31.36 30.59 -29.89
C ARG A 37 -31.90 30.34 -31.30
N ALA A 38 -32.73 31.22 -31.85
CA ALA A 38 -33.31 31.02 -33.20
C ALA A 38 -32.31 31.33 -34.33
N ARG A 39 -31.47 32.38 -34.16
CA ARG A 39 -30.53 32.87 -35.20
C ARG A 39 -29.23 32.07 -35.37
N ARG A 40 -29.08 30.87 -34.78
CA ARG A 40 -27.92 29.97 -35.00
C ARG A 40 -28.29 28.59 -35.55
N ARG A 41 -29.43 28.50 -36.25
CA ARG A 41 -29.88 27.33 -37.04
C ARG A 41 -30.37 27.69 -38.46
N ARG A 42 -29.93 28.84 -38.99
CA ARG A 42 -30.23 29.32 -40.35
C ARG A 42 -28.97 29.87 -41.05
N GLU A 43 -27.92 29.07 -41.05
CA GLU A 43 -26.68 29.23 -41.85
C GLU A 43 -26.11 27.81 -41.99
N GLY A 44 -25.76 27.38 -43.21
CA GLY A 44 -25.35 25.99 -43.50
C GLY A 44 -26.43 25.10 -44.13
N ARG A 45 -26.85 25.43 -45.36
CA ARG A 45 -27.44 24.49 -46.34
C ARG A 45 -26.89 24.81 -47.74
N GLY A 46 -26.67 23.79 -48.55
CA GLY A 46 -26.02 23.86 -49.87
C GLY A 46 -24.64 23.17 -49.83
N ALA A 47 -24.33 22.20 -50.67
CA ALA A 47 -25.16 21.50 -51.66
C ALA A 47 -24.63 20.07 -51.91
N GLY A 48 -25.39 19.22 -52.62
CA GLY A 48 -24.96 17.89 -53.10
C GLY A 48 -25.75 16.69 -52.55
N GLY A 49 -26.49 16.02 -53.44
CA GLY A 49 -26.94 14.62 -53.33
C GLY A 49 -26.49 13.87 -54.59
N PRO A 50 -27.13 12.78 -55.06
CA PRO A 50 -28.30 12.02 -54.55
C PRO A 50 -27.89 10.59 -54.08
N GLY A 51 -28.74 9.59 -53.81
CA GLY A 51 -30.21 9.41 -53.93
C GLY A 51 -30.67 8.02 -53.42
N LEU A 52 -31.90 7.61 -53.78
CA LEU A 52 -32.59 6.31 -53.46
C LEU A 52 -33.04 6.17 -51.97
N SER A 53 -34.34 6.28 -51.62
CA SER A 53 -35.47 5.29 -51.68
C SER A 53 -35.31 4.09 -50.73
N GLN A 54 -36.24 3.65 -49.86
CA GLN A 54 -37.67 3.97 -49.55
C GLN A 54 -38.04 3.24 -48.20
N GLU A 55 -39.15 3.39 -47.44
CA GLU A 55 -40.35 4.26 -47.49
C GLU A 55 -41.01 4.51 -46.08
N HIS A 56 -42.20 3.96 -45.78
CA HIS A 56 -43.11 4.27 -44.64
C HIS A 56 -43.98 3.02 -44.24
N PRO A 57 -44.96 3.07 -43.31
CA PRO A 57 -44.93 3.52 -41.90
C PRO A 57 -45.57 2.50 -40.91
N GLY A 58 -45.53 2.76 -39.57
CA GLY A 58 -46.32 1.96 -38.59
C GLY A 58 -46.08 2.28 -37.10
N PRO A 59 -47.06 2.84 -36.34
CA PRO A 59 -46.90 3.24 -34.93
C PRO A 59 -47.93 2.53 -33.97
N PRO A 60 -48.28 3.05 -32.77
CA PRO A 60 -47.51 2.88 -31.53
C PRO A 60 -48.35 2.35 -30.33
N ALA A 61 -47.74 2.22 -29.15
CA ALA A 61 -48.46 2.02 -27.87
C ALA A 61 -48.01 3.03 -26.79
N LEU A 62 -48.97 3.54 -26.01
CA LEU A 62 -48.77 4.54 -24.95
C LEU A 62 -48.59 3.88 -23.57
N LEU A 63 -47.89 4.55 -22.64
CA LEU A 63 -48.55 5.02 -21.42
C LEU A 63 -47.85 6.21 -20.75
N HIS A 64 -48.63 7.13 -20.20
CA HIS A 64 -48.18 8.17 -19.27
C HIS A 64 -47.83 7.61 -17.90
N PHE A 65 -47.03 8.35 -17.12
CA PHE A 65 -47.25 8.40 -15.67
C PHE A 65 -47.06 9.82 -15.10
N LEU A 66 -47.92 10.17 -14.14
CA LEU A 66 -48.09 11.55 -13.63
C LEU A 66 -47.30 11.81 -12.34
N ILE A 67 -46.98 13.10 -12.13
CA ILE A 67 -46.37 13.62 -10.90
C ILE A 67 -47.47 13.93 -9.88
N ARG A 68 -47.39 13.44 -8.62
CA ARG A 68 -47.94 14.20 -7.47
C ARG A 68 -47.46 13.80 -6.06
N SER A 69 -47.07 14.83 -5.30
CA SER A 69 -47.22 15.06 -3.84
C SER A 69 -46.64 14.12 -2.76
N ARG A 70 -46.45 14.71 -1.57
CA ARG A 70 -46.09 14.09 -0.27
C ARG A 70 -47.29 14.14 0.69
N PRO A 71 -47.34 13.30 1.73
CA PRO A 71 -47.27 13.79 3.13
C PRO A 71 -45.91 13.46 3.78
N ARG A 72 -45.36 14.13 4.81
CA ARG A 72 -45.85 14.69 6.11
C ARG A 72 -45.94 13.63 7.24
N SER A 73 -45.63 14.07 8.46
CA SER A 73 -45.15 13.23 9.56
C SER A 73 -46.23 12.88 10.58
N VAL A 74 -46.05 11.77 11.30
CA VAL A 74 -46.72 11.46 12.57
C VAL A 74 -45.67 11.09 13.61
N PHE A 75 -45.81 11.58 14.84
CA PHE A 75 -45.05 11.15 16.02
C PHE A 75 -45.87 10.10 16.77
N VAL A 76 -45.21 9.06 17.29
CA VAL A 76 -45.76 8.20 18.35
C VAL A 76 -44.66 8.03 19.41
N VAL A 77 -45.03 8.23 20.67
CA VAL A 77 -44.21 7.96 21.85
C VAL A 77 -44.92 6.89 22.65
N LEU A 78 -44.23 5.79 22.98
CA LEU A 78 -44.69 4.79 23.93
C LEU A 78 -43.52 4.36 24.82
N HIS A 79 -43.84 4.06 26.07
CA HIS A 79 -42.87 3.68 27.11
C HIS A 79 -42.49 2.19 27.00
N ALA A 80 -41.38 1.83 27.66
CA ALA A 80 -40.97 0.45 27.84
C ALA A 80 -41.48 -0.10 29.19
N PRO A 81 -41.91 -1.37 29.25
CA PRO A 81 -41.84 -2.21 30.44
C PRO A 81 -40.63 -3.17 30.38
N SER A 82 -40.42 -3.91 31.48
CA SER A 82 -39.27 -4.77 31.73
C SER A 82 -39.57 -6.28 31.53
N SER A 83 -38.64 -7.13 31.98
CA SER A 83 -38.68 -8.61 32.04
C SER A 83 -38.31 -9.41 30.77
N SER A 84 -38.04 -10.69 31.00
CA SER A 84 -37.51 -11.74 30.12
C SER A 84 -38.24 -13.06 30.50
N PRO A 85 -38.11 -14.21 29.80
CA PRO A 85 -37.12 -14.57 28.78
C PRO A 85 -37.65 -15.29 27.52
N ALA A 86 -36.70 -15.64 26.63
CA ALA A 86 -36.69 -16.80 25.71
C ALA A 86 -37.96 -17.16 24.89
N GLN A 87 -37.89 -16.89 23.58
CA GLN A 87 -38.50 -17.74 22.55
C GLN A 87 -37.79 -17.55 21.19
N ASP A 88 -37.88 -18.54 20.32
CA ASP A 88 -37.09 -18.63 19.09
C ASP A 88 -37.43 -17.57 18.02
N THR A 89 -36.40 -17.12 17.29
CA THR A 89 -36.57 -16.38 16.03
C THR A 89 -35.66 -16.96 14.94
N PRO A 90 -36.17 -17.23 13.73
CA PRO A 90 -35.46 -18.00 12.71
C PRO A 90 -34.31 -17.21 12.06
N PRO A 91 -33.28 -17.89 11.52
CA PRO A 91 -32.10 -17.25 10.95
C PRO A 91 -32.45 -16.36 9.74
N PHE A 92 -32.12 -15.07 9.86
CA PHE A 92 -32.43 -14.04 8.89
C PHE A 92 -31.76 -14.33 7.52
N ARG A 93 -32.54 -14.70 6.51
CA ARG A 93 -32.04 -15.01 5.16
C ARG A 93 -31.28 -13.83 4.56
N VAL A 94 -29.96 -13.93 4.45
CA VAL A 94 -29.14 -12.98 3.69
C VAL A 94 -29.49 -13.13 2.21
N GLY A 95 -30.11 -12.08 1.64
CA GLY A 95 -30.60 -12.10 0.26
C GLY A 95 -29.50 -12.38 -0.77
N ARG A 96 -29.79 -13.24 -1.76
CA ARG A 96 -28.89 -13.52 -2.90
C ARG A 96 -28.64 -12.24 -3.72
N MET A 97 -27.53 -11.56 -3.48
CA MET A 97 -26.96 -10.65 -4.47
C MET A 97 -26.16 -11.46 -5.51
N SER A 98 -26.80 -11.78 -6.62
CA SER A 98 -26.22 -12.46 -7.79
C SER A 98 -25.15 -11.61 -8.49
N ARG A 99 -23.97 -11.47 -7.88
CA ARG A 99 -22.80 -10.85 -8.54
C ARG A 99 -22.15 -11.87 -9.47
N VAL A 100 -22.54 -11.86 -10.75
CA VAL A 100 -21.83 -12.54 -11.82
C VAL A 100 -20.40 -11.99 -11.90
N TRP A 101 -19.41 -12.87 -11.81
CA TRP A 101 -18.00 -12.61 -12.07
C TRP A 101 -17.42 -13.82 -12.82
N LEU A 102 -16.57 -13.53 -13.80
CA LEU A 102 -15.95 -14.54 -14.67
C LEU A 102 -15.01 -15.47 -13.86
N PRO A 103 -14.74 -16.71 -14.33
CA PRO A 103 -14.15 -17.74 -13.47
C PRO A 103 -12.69 -17.47 -13.05
N ASP A 104 -11.94 -16.72 -13.86
CA ASP A 104 -10.47 -16.79 -13.91
C ASP A 104 -9.77 -15.54 -13.34
N CYS A 105 -10.10 -15.21 -12.08
CA CYS A 105 -9.37 -14.23 -11.29
C CYS A 105 -8.19 -14.89 -10.55
N HIS A 106 -6.95 -14.61 -10.95
CA HIS A 106 -5.77 -15.09 -10.22
C HIS A 106 -5.61 -14.39 -8.86
N PRO A 107 -5.13 -15.10 -7.81
CA PRO A 107 -5.08 -14.56 -6.45
C PRO A 107 -4.07 -13.41 -6.29
N ILE A 108 -4.45 -12.43 -5.45
CA ILE A 108 -3.63 -11.26 -5.13
C ILE A 108 -2.58 -11.65 -4.07
N PHE A 109 -1.31 -11.75 -4.48
CA PHE A 109 -0.19 -12.12 -3.60
C PHE A 109 0.34 -10.94 -2.77
N PRO A 110 0.29 -10.99 -1.41
CA PRO A 110 1.19 -10.22 -0.57
C PRO A 110 2.61 -10.82 -0.61
N LEU A 111 3.62 -9.98 -0.76
CA LEU A 111 5.03 -10.42 -0.77
C LEU A 111 5.46 -10.90 0.63
N VAL A 112 5.76 -12.19 0.75
CA VAL A 112 6.40 -12.79 1.93
C VAL A 112 7.79 -13.30 1.51
N ILE A 113 8.83 -12.86 2.22
CA ILE A 113 10.23 -13.19 1.93
C ILE A 113 10.63 -14.37 2.83
N SER A 114 11.06 -15.49 2.24
CA SER A 114 11.61 -16.65 2.95
C SER A 114 13.04 -16.37 3.45
N PRO A 115 13.51 -16.99 4.54
CA PRO A 115 14.90 -16.83 5.00
C PRO A 115 15.98 -17.06 3.91
N GLU A 116 15.75 -17.95 2.94
CA GLU A 116 16.69 -18.19 1.83
C GLU A 116 16.53 -17.20 0.65
N GLY A 117 15.93 -16.03 0.87
CA GLY A 117 15.68 -15.01 -0.17
C GLY A 117 14.57 -15.35 -1.17
N ARG A 118 14.08 -16.59 -1.18
CA ARG A 118 12.98 -17.06 -2.04
C ARG A 118 11.67 -16.32 -1.74
N CYS A 119 10.98 -15.86 -2.77
CA CYS A 119 9.72 -15.11 -2.64
C CYS A 119 8.50 -16.04 -2.63
N ALA A 120 7.80 -16.14 -1.49
CA ALA A 120 6.68 -17.05 -1.29
C ALA A 120 5.38 -16.52 -1.93
N LEU A 121 4.89 -17.22 -2.96
CA LEU A 121 3.61 -16.96 -3.62
C LEU A 121 2.44 -17.53 -2.82
N SER A 122 1.99 -16.81 -1.79
CA SER A 122 0.94 -17.30 -0.89
C SER A 122 -0.42 -17.50 -1.59
N GLN A 123 -0.98 -18.71 -1.57
CA GLN A 123 -2.32 -18.97 -2.14
C GLN A 123 -3.43 -18.28 -1.32
N LEU A 124 -4.01 -17.21 -1.86
CA LEU A 124 -5.12 -16.47 -1.27
C LEU A 124 -6.47 -17.17 -1.52
N VAL A 125 -7.25 -17.38 -0.48
CA VAL A 125 -8.63 -17.91 -0.50
C VAL A 125 -9.58 -16.98 0.24
N ARG A 126 -10.88 -17.06 -0.08
CA ARG A 126 -11.93 -16.29 0.62
C ARG A 126 -12.47 -17.09 1.79
N ILE A 127 -12.58 -16.45 2.96
CA ILE A 127 -13.31 -16.97 4.12
C ILE A 127 -14.81 -16.80 3.84
N THR A 128 -15.57 -17.89 3.98
CA THR A 128 -17.02 -17.90 3.82
C THR A 128 -17.74 -17.76 5.15
N ASP A 129 -17.22 -18.40 6.21
CA ASP A 129 -17.77 -18.35 7.57
C ASP A 129 -16.70 -18.69 8.63
N VAL A 130 -16.96 -18.40 9.91
CA VAL A 130 -16.06 -18.68 11.04
C VAL A 130 -16.84 -19.07 12.29
N GLU A 131 -16.63 -20.29 12.78
CA GLU A 131 -17.27 -20.86 13.97
C GLU A 131 -16.24 -21.19 15.07
N VAL A 132 -16.72 -21.36 16.32
CA VAL A 132 -15.94 -21.90 17.44
C VAL A 132 -16.58 -23.22 17.88
N VAL A 133 -15.78 -24.26 18.03
CA VAL A 133 -16.22 -25.58 18.52
C VAL A 133 -15.44 -25.95 19.78
N GLY A 134 -16.13 -26.51 20.79
CA GLY A 134 -15.57 -26.78 22.11
C GLY A 134 -15.85 -25.66 23.11
N ALA A 135 -14.89 -25.37 24.00
CA ALA A 135 -15.07 -24.36 25.04
C ALA A 135 -15.24 -22.93 24.48
N PRO A 136 -16.06 -22.07 25.11
CA PRO A 136 -16.05 -20.63 24.85
C PRO A 136 -14.65 -20.05 25.05
N VAL A 137 -14.16 -19.25 24.11
CA VAL A 137 -12.78 -18.73 24.15
C VAL A 137 -12.69 -17.58 25.14
N PHE A 138 -11.82 -17.68 26.14
CA PHE A 138 -11.53 -16.58 27.06
C PHE A 138 -10.77 -15.46 26.34
N LEU A 139 -11.28 -14.23 26.45
CA LEU A 139 -10.78 -13.05 25.73
C LEU A 139 -10.01 -12.07 26.64
N GLY A 140 -9.98 -12.33 27.95
CA GLY A 140 -9.54 -11.39 28.99
C GLY A 140 -10.68 -11.01 29.93
N TYR A 141 -10.51 -9.91 30.66
CA TYR A 141 -11.55 -9.33 31.52
C TYR A 141 -12.14 -8.07 30.88
N GLU A 142 -13.32 -7.64 31.33
CA GLU A 142 -13.92 -6.39 30.89
C GLU A 142 -13.10 -5.16 31.29
N GLY A 143 -13.29 -4.07 30.53
CA GLY A 143 -12.67 -2.78 30.82
C GLY A 143 -13.46 -1.93 31.82
N VAL A 144 -14.67 -2.35 32.17
CA VAL A 144 -15.46 -1.77 33.26
C VAL A 144 -15.12 -2.53 34.54
N VAL A 145 -14.94 -1.77 35.62
CA VAL A 145 -14.80 -2.31 36.97
C VAL A 145 -16.20 -2.36 37.56
N GLY A 146 -16.60 -3.52 38.10
CA GLY A 146 -17.86 -3.68 38.82
C GLY A 146 -17.86 -2.91 40.14
N GLU A 147 -19.02 -2.82 40.78
CA GLU A 147 -19.20 -2.04 42.01
C GLU A 147 -18.28 -2.53 43.15
N ASP A 148 -17.97 -3.83 43.18
CA ASP A 148 -17.04 -4.48 44.13
C ASP A 148 -15.55 -4.33 43.78
N GLY A 149 -15.17 -3.51 42.79
CA GLY A 149 -13.78 -3.38 42.33
C GLY A 149 -13.27 -4.53 41.44
N GLY A 150 -14.04 -5.60 41.27
CA GLY A 150 -13.73 -6.73 40.39
C GLY A 150 -13.90 -6.41 38.89
N ARG A 151 -13.20 -7.14 38.02
CA ARG A 151 -13.45 -7.10 36.55
C ARG A 151 -14.04 -8.43 36.08
N ALA A 152 -15.18 -8.38 35.40
CA ALA A 152 -15.84 -9.58 34.91
C ALA A 152 -15.00 -10.31 33.83
N PRO A 153 -14.81 -11.64 33.91
CA PRO A 153 -14.15 -12.40 32.85
C PRO A 153 -15.03 -12.53 31.60
N VAL A 154 -14.41 -12.44 30.41
CA VAL A 154 -15.11 -12.43 29.12
C VAL A 154 -14.80 -13.69 28.33
N TRP A 155 -15.84 -14.39 27.89
CA TRP A 155 -15.73 -15.48 26.93
C TRP A 155 -16.55 -15.22 25.66
N SER A 156 -16.21 -15.89 24.55
CA SER A 156 -17.07 -15.90 23.37
C SER A 156 -16.96 -17.18 22.54
N SER A 157 -18.10 -17.70 22.12
CA SER A 157 -18.23 -18.73 21.07
C SER A 157 -18.47 -18.11 19.68
N ASN A 158 -18.54 -16.78 19.56
CA ASN A 158 -18.75 -16.13 18.26
C ASN A 158 -17.43 -16.07 17.49
N GLY A 159 -17.29 -16.86 16.42
CA GLY A 159 -16.05 -16.98 15.66
C GLY A 159 -15.54 -15.64 15.08
N LEU A 160 -16.43 -14.71 14.73
CA LEU A 160 -16.02 -13.37 14.26
C LEU A 160 -15.50 -12.48 15.40
N VAL A 161 -15.96 -12.66 16.66
CA VAL A 161 -15.38 -12.00 17.84
C VAL A 161 -13.99 -12.57 18.11
N VAL A 162 -13.86 -13.90 18.18
CA VAL A 162 -12.58 -14.59 18.41
C VAL A 162 -11.56 -14.25 17.32
N LEU A 163 -11.97 -14.17 16.04
CA LEU A 163 -11.08 -13.79 14.94
C LEU A 163 -10.57 -12.34 15.06
N ARG A 164 -11.40 -11.40 15.53
CA ARG A 164 -10.97 -10.03 15.83
C ARG A 164 -10.00 -9.98 17.01
N TRP A 165 -10.29 -10.74 18.07
CA TRP A 165 -9.40 -10.88 19.23
C TRP A 165 -8.03 -11.47 18.84
N MET A 166 -7.97 -12.55 18.04
CA MET A 166 -6.69 -13.08 17.52
C MET A 166 -5.86 -12.02 16.79
N ARG A 167 -6.50 -11.22 15.91
CA ARG A 167 -5.84 -10.08 15.24
C ARG A 167 -5.33 -9.03 16.24
N ASP A 168 -6.16 -8.62 17.18
CA ASP A 168 -5.82 -7.57 18.14
C ASP A 168 -4.70 -8.02 19.11
N SER A 169 -4.70 -9.30 19.50
CA SER A 169 -3.67 -9.95 20.33
C SER A 169 -2.36 -10.20 19.59
N TRP A 170 -2.40 -10.67 18.34
CA TRP A 170 -1.21 -10.80 17.48
C TRP A 170 -0.52 -9.44 17.26
N ARG A 171 -1.31 -8.39 17.03
CA ARG A 171 -0.81 -7.02 16.93
C ARG A 171 -0.18 -6.53 18.23
N CYS A 172 -0.79 -6.84 19.37
CA CYS A 172 -0.23 -6.53 20.69
C CYS A 172 1.14 -7.18 20.86
N ARG A 173 1.28 -8.50 20.62
CA ARG A 173 2.55 -9.21 20.76
C ARG A 173 3.64 -8.74 19.79
N TRP A 174 3.27 -8.37 18.55
CA TRP A 174 4.21 -7.71 17.63
C TRP A 174 4.74 -6.41 18.24
N ASN A 175 3.85 -5.54 18.73
CA ASN A 175 4.26 -4.24 19.25
C ASN A 175 5.14 -4.37 20.50
N GLN A 176 4.85 -5.33 21.39
CA GLN A 176 5.73 -5.68 22.51
C GLN A 176 7.15 -6.04 22.03
N SER A 177 7.27 -6.99 21.10
CA SER A 177 8.57 -7.36 20.47
C SER A 177 9.29 -6.15 19.86
N HIS A 178 8.54 -5.20 19.33
CA HIS A 178 9.07 -4.02 18.66
C HIS A 178 9.58 -2.92 19.61
N THR A 179 9.16 -2.88 20.88
CA THR A 179 9.70 -1.91 21.87
C THR A 179 11.21 -2.08 22.07
N ARG A 180 11.69 -3.32 22.04
CA ARG A 180 13.11 -3.72 22.17
C ARG A 180 14.00 -3.32 21.00
N ARG A 181 13.41 -2.84 19.89
CA ARG A 181 14.21 -2.38 18.74
C ARG A 181 14.86 -1.06 19.11
N MET A 182 16.14 -0.92 18.80
CA MET A 182 16.89 0.30 19.03
C MET A 182 16.99 1.17 17.76
N LYS A 183 17.14 2.47 17.97
CA LYS A 183 17.42 3.51 16.97
C LYS A 183 18.55 4.39 17.50
N TYR A 184 19.39 4.92 16.62
CA TYR A 184 20.24 6.05 16.99
C TYR A 184 19.38 7.32 17.03
N ALA A 185 19.49 8.07 18.11
CA ALA A 185 18.90 9.41 18.26
C ALA A 185 20.03 10.41 18.63
N PRO A 186 19.87 11.72 18.35
CA PRO A 186 20.85 12.72 18.79
C PRO A 186 21.13 12.61 20.28
N ALA A 187 22.40 12.69 20.66
CA ALA A 187 22.81 12.59 22.06
C ALA A 187 22.26 13.77 22.88
N PRO A 188 21.62 13.52 24.04
CA PRO A 188 21.48 14.52 25.09
C PRO A 188 22.83 15.13 25.48
N VAL A 189 22.82 16.35 26.03
CA VAL A 189 24.04 17.07 26.46
C VAL A 189 24.70 16.36 27.65
N ASP A 190 23.86 15.75 28.47
CA ASP A 190 24.08 14.98 29.70
C ASP A 190 24.25 13.46 29.45
N ALA A 191 24.31 13.02 28.19
CA ALA A 191 24.52 11.61 27.85
C ALA A 191 25.91 11.10 28.28
N ASP A 192 25.95 9.88 28.86
CA ASP A 192 27.19 9.21 29.24
C ASP A 192 28.15 9.12 28.03
N PRO A 193 29.40 9.61 28.14
CA PRO A 193 30.40 9.52 27.07
C PRO A 193 30.65 8.09 26.56
N ALA A 194 30.38 7.04 27.34
CA ALA A 194 30.52 5.65 26.92
C ALA A 194 29.39 5.17 25.98
N ASP A 195 28.18 5.72 26.11
CA ASP A 195 27.01 5.40 25.27
C ASP A 195 26.92 6.27 24.00
N VAL A 196 27.74 7.32 23.91
CA VAL A 196 27.77 8.25 22.78
C VAL A 196 28.65 7.71 21.66
N VAL A 197 28.06 7.53 20.48
CA VAL A 197 28.77 7.23 19.23
C VAL A 197 28.74 8.43 18.28
N GLU A 198 29.84 8.67 17.59
CA GLU A 198 29.84 9.61 16.47
C GLU A 198 29.21 8.96 15.23
N THR A 199 28.38 9.74 14.52
CA THR A 199 27.67 9.30 13.32
C THR A 199 27.75 10.38 12.24
N SER A 200 27.36 10.10 11.00
CA SER A 200 27.34 11.14 9.95
C SER A 200 26.24 12.20 10.11
N PHE A 201 25.50 12.18 11.23
CA PHE A 201 24.65 13.28 11.70
C PHE A 201 25.05 13.79 13.11
N GLY A 202 26.30 13.53 13.53
CA GLY A 202 26.90 13.95 14.80
C GLY A 202 26.73 12.93 15.93
N ARG A 203 27.04 13.37 17.17
CA ARG A 203 26.88 12.60 18.42
C ARG A 203 25.48 12.02 18.54
N ALA A 204 25.40 10.70 18.67
CA ALA A 204 24.16 9.96 18.86
C ALA A 204 24.28 8.95 20.00
N VAL A 205 23.15 8.61 20.61
CA VAL A 205 23.01 7.51 21.58
C VAL A 205 22.07 6.44 21.02
N LEU A 206 22.23 5.21 21.47
CA LEU A 206 21.38 4.08 21.08
C LEU A 206 20.19 3.97 22.03
N VAL A 207 18.99 4.33 21.55
CA VAL A 207 17.76 4.36 22.37
C VAL A 207 16.66 3.44 21.82
N PRO A 208 15.70 2.99 22.65
CA PRO A 208 14.54 2.23 22.18
C PRO A 208 13.74 2.97 21.09
N VAL A 209 13.07 2.23 20.20
CA VAL A 209 12.27 2.77 19.09
C VAL A 209 10.98 3.42 19.58
N THR A 210 10.47 2.96 20.73
CA THR A 210 9.40 3.61 21.52
C THR A 210 9.73 5.07 21.88
N SER A 211 8.69 5.85 22.21
CA SER A 211 8.80 7.17 22.85
C SER A 211 8.88 7.09 24.37
N ASP A 212 8.35 6.00 24.92
CA ASP A 212 8.11 5.79 26.33
C ASP A 212 9.25 4.90 26.86
N SER A 213 9.74 5.13 28.08
CA SER A 213 10.87 4.37 28.66
C SER A 213 10.57 2.88 28.90
N HIS A 214 9.30 2.47 28.77
CA HIS A 214 8.86 1.07 28.91
C HIS A 214 9.28 0.20 27.72
N VAL A 215 9.98 -0.89 28.00
CA VAL A 215 10.37 -1.91 27.01
C VAL A 215 9.84 -3.28 27.46
N ASP A 216 8.99 -3.89 26.63
CA ASP A 216 8.38 -5.19 26.89
C ASP A 216 9.37 -6.35 26.61
N ASP A 217 10.28 -6.65 27.53
CA ASP A 217 11.28 -7.72 27.43
C ASP A 217 10.70 -9.15 27.60
N TRP A 218 9.46 -9.26 28.08
CA TRP A 218 8.77 -10.50 28.47
C TRP A 218 8.84 -11.65 27.47
N SER A 219 9.09 -12.86 27.97
CA SER A 219 8.85 -14.12 27.26
C SER A 219 7.37 -14.35 26.92
N ASP A 220 7.08 -15.32 26.04
CA ASP A 220 5.70 -15.72 25.73
C ASP A 220 4.94 -16.33 26.93
N SER A 221 5.64 -16.71 28.00
CA SER A 221 5.03 -17.17 29.26
C SER A 221 4.65 -16.00 30.16
N GLN A 222 5.61 -15.09 30.43
CA GLN A 222 5.39 -13.86 31.22
C GLN A 222 4.28 -13.01 30.58
N ALA A 223 4.31 -12.80 29.27
CA ALA A 223 3.26 -12.05 28.56
C ALA A 223 1.86 -12.68 28.66
N ARG A 224 1.70 -13.95 29.07
CA ARG A 224 0.39 -14.55 29.43
C ARG A 224 0.04 -14.39 30.90
N GLY A 225 1.02 -14.20 31.79
CA GLY A 225 0.77 -13.74 33.16
C GLY A 225 0.16 -12.35 33.13
N GLU A 226 0.96 -11.39 32.66
CA GLU A 226 0.70 -9.95 32.70
C GLU A 226 -0.45 -9.47 31.81
N CYS A 227 -0.70 -10.13 30.67
CA CYS A 227 -1.79 -9.77 29.77
C CYS A 227 -2.86 -10.88 29.73
N PRO A 228 -3.94 -10.79 30.53
CA PRO A 228 -5.00 -11.80 30.55
C PRO A 228 -5.59 -12.12 29.17
N TRP A 229 -5.74 -11.12 28.30
CA TRP A 229 -6.25 -11.29 26.93
C TRP A 229 -5.32 -12.08 26.00
N LEU A 230 -4.09 -12.40 26.43
CA LEU A 230 -3.16 -13.28 25.71
C LEU A 230 -3.17 -14.73 26.25
N ARG A 231 -3.77 -15.02 27.42
CA ARG A 231 -3.69 -16.33 28.10
C ARG A 231 -4.08 -17.50 27.21
N SER A 232 -5.24 -17.41 26.57
CA SER A 232 -5.78 -18.45 25.67
C SER A 232 -5.24 -18.39 24.24
N LEU A 233 -4.41 -17.41 23.89
CA LEU A 233 -3.94 -17.24 22.50
C LEU A 233 -3.13 -18.48 22.06
N PRO A 234 -3.38 -19.08 20.88
CA PRO A 234 -2.59 -20.22 20.43
C PRO A 234 -1.11 -19.86 20.31
N ALA A 235 -0.20 -20.72 20.79
CA ALA A 235 1.25 -20.46 20.76
C ALA A 235 1.76 -20.16 19.33
N MET A 236 1.22 -20.85 18.32
CA MET A 236 1.54 -20.65 16.90
C MET A 236 1.10 -19.28 16.35
N VAL A 237 0.17 -18.58 17.02
CA VAL A 237 -0.18 -17.18 16.72
C VAL A 237 0.83 -16.26 17.42
N MET A 238 1.08 -16.51 18.71
CA MET A 238 1.95 -15.68 19.56
C MET A 238 3.41 -15.62 19.06
N GLN A 239 4.04 -16.78 18.85
CA GLN A 239 5.40 -16.90 18.31
C GLN A 239 5.53 -16.24 16.93
N SER A 240 4.51 -16.39 16.07
CA SER A 240 4.51 -15.79 14.74
C SER A 240 4.49 -14.26 14.75
N ALA A 241 4.03 -13.62 15.81
CA ALA A 241 4.10 -12.17 15.95
C ALA A 241 5.54 -11.70 16.17
N VAL A 242 6.26 -12.37 17.08
CA VAL A 242 7.67 -12.10 17.41
C VAL A 242 8.57 -12.42 16.21
N GLU A 243 8.42 -13.59 15.61
CA GLU A 243 9.24 -14.02 14.47
C GLU A 243 9.08 -13.11 13.25
N ASN A 244 7.84 -12.74 12.89
CA ASN A 244 7.63 -11.89 11.72
C ASN A 244 8.02 -10.43 11.98
N GLU A 245 8.04 -9.97 13.24
CA GLU A 245 8.65 -8.68 13.63
C GLU A 245 10.16 -8.73 13.38
N ASN A 246 10.84 -9.74 13.93
CA ASN A 246 12.28 -9.93 13.77
C ASN A 246 12.70 -10.09 12.29
N ARG A 247 11.97 -10.91 11.52
CA ARG A 247 12.18 -11.10 10.08
C ARG A 247 11.96 -9.81 9.29
N ALA A 248 10.95 -9.01 9.65
CA ALA A 248 10.69 -7.73 8.99
C ALA A 248 11.75 -6.66 9.32
N TRP A 249 12.26 -6.63 10.56
CA TRP A 249 13.32 -5.73 11.00
C TRP A 249 14.63 -6.02 10.25
N TRP A 250 15.14 -7.25 10.32
CA TRP A 250 16.41 -7.59 9.68
C TRP A 250 16.34 -7.54 8.15
N ALA A 251 15.20 -7.89 7.53
CA ALA A 251 15.01 -7.65 6.10
C ALA A 251 15.06 -6.16 5.73
N ALA A 252 14.66 -5.24 6.62
CA ALA A 252 14.81 -3.81 6.40
C ALA A 252 16.27 -3.33 6.58
N VAL A 253 16.99 -3.84 7.59
CA VAL A 253 18.43 -3.58 7.76
C VAL A 253 19.20 -4.03 6.52
N GLY A 254 18.98 -5.28 6.06
CA GLY A 254 19.62 -5.83 4.86
C GLY A 254 19.36 -4.98 3.61
N ARG A 255 18.09 -4.67 3.31
CA ARG A 255 17.74 -3.77 2.20
C ARG A 255 18.41 -2.40 2.31
N ASN A 256 18.48 -1.83 3.50
CA ASN A 256 19.11 -0.53 3.72
C ASN A 256 20.63 -0.57 3.55
N ARG A 257 21.30 -1.68 3.90
CA ARG A 257 22.72 -1.92 3.59
C ARG A 257 22.95 -1.95 2.07
N THR A 258 22.14 -2.71 1.33
CA THR A 258 22.21 -2.78 -0.15
C THR A 258 21.94 -1.44 -0.82
N LEU A 259 20.94 -0.69 -0.34
CA LEU A 259 20.61 0.63 -0.90
C LEU A 259 21.75 1.63 -0.70
N VAL A 260 22.34 1.70 0.50
CA VAL A 260 23.47 2.60 0.79
C VAL A 260 24.69 2.23 -0.05
N ALA A 261 25.01 0.94 -0.19
CA ALA A 261 26.09 0.47 -1.08
C ALA A 261 25.86 0.88 -2.55
N ALA A 262 24.60 0.88 -3.02
CA ALA A 262 24.21 1.31 -4.36
C ALA A 262 24.02 2.84 -4.52
N GLY A 263 24.45 3.66 -3.56
CA GLY A 263 24.27 5.12 -3.60
C GLY A 263 22.80 5.56 -3.62
N ARG A 264 21.89 4.76 -3.05
CA ARG A 264 20.45 5.04 -2.93
C ARG A 264 20.09 5.36 -1.48
N PRO A 265 19.20 6.33 -1.20
CA PRO A 265 18.85 6.70 0.17
C PRO A 265 18.14 5.56 0.91
N ARG A 266 18.41 5.45 2.21
CA ARG A 266 17.76 4.49 3.13
C ARG A 266 16.23 4.61 3.05
N GLN A 267 15.55 3.48 3.11
CA GLN A 267 14.09 3.38 3.23
C GLN A 267 13.67 3.33 4.71
N PRO A 268 12.41 3.72 5.04
CA PRO A 268 11.90 3.61 6.40
C PRO A 268 12.00 2.20 6.98
N MET A 269 12.41 2.11 8.24
CA MET A 269 12.33 0.87 9.02
C MET A 269 10.86 0.48 9.27
N PRO A 270 10.58 -0.79 9.61
CA PRO A 270 9.26 -1.16 10.14
C PRO A 270 8.99 -0.36 11.42
N GLY A 271 7.73 0.03 11.61
CA GLY A 271 7.25 0.68 12.82
C GLY A 271 6.11 -0.11 13.47
N PHE A 272 5.67 0.38 14.64
CA PHE A 272 4.53 -0.17 15.37
C PHE A 272 3.28 -0.35 14.50
N LYS A 273 2.56 -1.44 14.75
CA LYS A 273 1.32 -1.81 14.06
C LYS A 273 0.15 -0.99 14.62
N ASP A 274 -0.43 -0.12 13.80
CA ASP A 274 -1.63 0.66 14.13
C ASP A 274 -2.93 -0.18 14.08
N LYS A 275 -3.87 0.09 15.00
CA LYS A 275 -5.14 -0.64 15.15
C LYS A 275 -6.13 -0.45 13.99
N LYS A 276 -5.97 0.58 13.15
CA LYS A 276 -6.87 0.91 12.01
C LYS A 276 -6.32 0.43 10.66
N ARG A 277 -5.06 -0.02 10.61
CA ARG A 277 -4.35 -0.49 9.40
C ARG A 277 -3.92 -1.96 9.45
N SER A 278 -3.80 -2.52 10.65
CA SER A 278 -3.25 -3.88 10.86
C SER A 278 -4.38 -4.90 10.98
N ASP A 279 -4.99 -5.22 9.84
CA ASP A 279 -6.20 -6.05 9.74
C ASP A 279 -5.95 -7.57 9.68
N SER A 280 -4.71 -8.01 9.87
CA SER A 280 -4.34 -9.44 9.81
C SER A 280 -3.60 -9.95 11.05
N PHE A 281 -3.69 -11.26 11.29
CA PHE A 281 -2.72 -12.03 12.08
C PHE A 281 -2.08 -13.14 11.24
N VAL A 282 -1.03 -13.75 11.78
CA VAL A 282 -0.40 -14.97 11.25
C VAL A 282 -0.63 -16.10 12.26
N CYS A 283 -0.74 -17.33 11.77
CA CYS A 283 -0.67 -18.54 12.59
C CYS A 283 0.23 -19.56 11.88
N PHE A 284 1.26 -20.06 12.57
CA PHE A 284 2.16 -21.07 12.01
C PHE A 284 1.50 -22.46 11.88
N SER A 285 1.84 -23.16 10.80
CA SER A 285 1.39 -24.53 10.52
C SER A 285 2.27 -25.51 11.29
N ASN A 286 1.73 -26.10 12.35
CA ASN A 286 2.48 -27.04 13.20
C ASN A 286 2.40 -28.47 12.64
N LYS A 287 2.85 -28.68 11.39
CA LYS A 287 2.94 -29.98 10.70
C LYS A 287 1.73 -30.91 10.96
N GLY A 288 0.50 -30.41 10.75
CA GLY A 288 -0.74 -31.17 10.96
C GLY A 288 -1.37 -31.08 12.36
N ARG A 289 -0.78 -30.36 13.32
CA ARG A 289 -1.33 -30.17 14.69
C ARG A 289 -2.12 -28.87 14.88
N ASN A 290 -1.79 -27.80 14.13
CA ASN A 290 -2.45 -26.50 14.23
C ASN A 290 -2.38 -25.75 12.88
N ALA A 291 -3.35 -24.85 12.63
CA ALA A 291 -3.60 -24.18 11.34
C ALA A 291 -3.77 -25.16 10.16
N VAL A 292 -4.51 -26.26 10.38
CA VAL A 292 -4.64 -27.39 9.45
C VAL A 292 -5.81 -27.20 8.50
N LEU A 293 -5.59 -27.37 7.19
CA LEU A 293 -6.65 -27.38 6.18
C LEU A 293 -7.22 -28.80 6.01
N THR A 294 -8.47 -28.99 6.42
CA THR A 294 -9.28 -30.15 6.01
C THR A 294 -10.13 -29.76 4.80
N ARG A 295 -10.06 -30.51 3.69
CA ARG A 295 -10.88 -30.25 2.50
C ARG A 295 -12.17 -31.04 2.57
N PHE A 296 -13.29 -30.39 2.26
CA PHE A 296 -14.60 -31.06 2.12
C PHE A 296 -14.84 -31.50 0.67
N ASN A 297 -14.39 -30.71 -0.30
CA ASN A 297 -14.47 -31.02 -1.73
C ASN A 297 -13.47 -30.17 -2.53
N ARG A 298 -13.57 -30.17 -3.87
CA ARG A 298 -12.68 -29.39 -4.74
C ARG A 298 -12.71 -27.88 -4.44
N ARG A 299 -13.87 -27.33 -4.07
CA ARG A 299 -14.16 -25.89 -3.92
C ARG A 299 -14.26 -25.40 -2.47
N HIS A 300 -14.29 -26.30 -1.48
CA HIS A 300 -14.52 -25.95 -0.07
C HIS A 300 -13.63 -26.74 0.90
N GLY A 301 -13.24 -26.10 2.00
CA GLY A 301 -12.57 -26.71 3.14
C GLY A 301 -12.62 -25.81 4.37
N VAL A 302 -12.05 -26.28 5.47
CA VAL A 302 -11.95 -25.57 6.74
C VAL A 302 -10.49 -25.51 7.19
N VAL A 303 -10.03 -24.34 7.63
CA VAL A 303 -8.75 -24.19 8.34
C VAL A 303 -9.02 -24.15 9.83
N THR A 304 -8.54 -25.17 10.54
CA THR A 304 -8.75 -25.32 11.99
C THR A 304 -7.54 -24.79 12.76
N ILE A 305 -7.76 -23.75 13.57
CA ILE A 305 -6.80 -23.22 14.54
C ILE A 305 -7.23 -23.67 15.94
N LYS A 306 -6.40 -24.49 16.60
CA LYS A 306 -6.69 -25.04 17.93
C LYS A 306 -6.10 -24.16 19.04
N GLY A 307 -6.85 -24.02 20.13
CA GLY A 307 -6.45 -23.29 21.33
C GLY A 307 -6.97 -23.95 22.61
N GLN A 308 -6.58 -23.41 23.76
CA GLN A 308 -6.96 -23.90 25.07
C GLN A 308 -6.93 -22.76 26.09
N ASN A 309 -7.98 -22.65 26.90
CA ASN A 309 -8.01 -21.76 28.08
C ASN A 309 -7.19 -22.40 29.22
N ARG A 310 -6.61 -21.59 30.13
CA ARG A 310 -6.05 -22.14 31.38
C ARG A 310 -7.17 -22.68 32.27
N ALA A 311 -6.85 -23.50 33.27
CA ALA A 311 -7.85 -24.02 34.21
C ALA A 311 -8.64 -22.89 34.91
N MET A 312 -7.94 -21.84 35.34
CA MET A 312 -8.50 -20.61 35.92
C MET A 312 -9.31 -19.75 34.92
N ASP A 313 -9.10 -19.91 33.62
CA ASP A 313 -9.75 -19.12 32.56
C ASP A 313 -10.91 -19.92 31.90
N LYS A 314 -11.38 -21.02 32.52
CA LYS A 314 -12.57 -21.78 32.08
C LYS A 314 -13.85 -20.97 32.31
N ALA A 315 -14.78 -21.02 31.35
CA ALA A 315 -16.13 -20.51 31.57
C ALA A 315 -16.89 -21.39 32.60
N PRO A 316 -17.80 -20.82 33.41
CA PRO A 316 -18.70 -21.59 34.27
C PRO A 316 -19.43 -22.69 33.49
N GLY A 317 -19.52 -23.89 34.08
CA GLY A 317 -20.13 -25.07 33.43
C GLY A 317 -19.32 -25.69 32.28
N ALA A 318 -18.19 -25.12 31.85
CA ALA A 318 -17.42 -25.67 30.73
C ALA A 318 -16.71 -26.97 31.09
N THR A 319 -17.20 -28.10 30.56
CA THR A 319 -16.61 -29.44 30.75
C THR A 319 -15.17 -29.51 30.27
N CYS A 320 -14.89 -29.05 29.04
CA CYS A 320 -13.55 -28.95 28.48
C CYS A 320 -12.96 -27.52 28.57
N ALA A 321 -11.64 -27.40 28.37
CA ALA A 321 -10.95 -26.10 28.24
C ALA A 321 -10.40 -25.85 26.82
N ARG A 322 -10.51 -26.84 25.92
CA ARG A 322 -9.98 -26.82 24.56
C ARG A 322 -11.02 -26.31 23.58
N TRP A 323 -10.56 -25.64 22.53
CA TRP A 323 -11.43 -25.08 21.50
C TRP A 323 -10.76 -25.08 20.12
N GLU A 324 -11.60 -25.09 19.10
CA GLU A 324 -11.22 -25.03 17.69
C GLU A 324 -11.89 -23.82 17.04
N LEU A 325 -11.10 -22.87 16.56
CA LEU A 325 -11.58 -21.85 15.64
C LEU A 325 -11.53 -22.44 14.23
N ARG A 326 -12.70 -22.66 13.63
CA ARG A 326 -12.86 -23.28 12.31
C ARG A 326 -13.18 -22.19 11.29
N ILE A 327 -12.23 -21.95 10.39
CA ILE A 327 -12.31 -20.90 9.37
C ILE A 327 -12.70 -21.57 8.05
N HIS A 328 -13.98 -21.48 7.68
CA HIS A 328 -14.49 -22.05 6.43
C HIS A 328 -14.02 -21.23 5.23
N VAL A 329 -13.44 -21.88 4.23
CA VAL A 329 -12.80 -21.24 3.07
C VAL A 329 -13.28 -21.81 1.73
N ARG A 330 -13.46 -20.92 0.76
CA ARG A 330 -13.70 -21.27 -0.65
C ARG A 330 -12.37 -21.37 -1.40
N LEU A 331 -12.07 -22.58 -1.84
CA LEU A 331 -10.87 -22.96 -2.59
C LEU A 331 -11.10 -22.81 -4.10
N SER A 332 -10.07 -22.36 -4.83
CA SER A 332 -10.05 -22.35 -6.30
C SER A 332 -9.38 -23.60 -6.91
N GLY A 333 -8.39 -24.18 -6.20
CA GLY A 333 -7.61 -25.34 -6.65
C GLY A 333 -7.02 -26.15 -5.49
N LYS A 334 -6.01 -26.99 -5.79
CA LYS A 334 -5.22 -27.70 -4.76
C LYS A 334 -4.39 -26.66 -3.98
N ILE A 335 -4.44 -26.74 -2.66
CA ILE A 335 -3.52 -26.00 -1.79
C ILE A 335 -2.24 -26.83 -1.64
N ARG A 336 -1.10 -26.18 -1.79
CA ARG A 336 0.25 -26.77 -1.68
C ARG A 336 0.79 -26.57 -0.25
N ASP A 337 1.71 -27.41 0.17
CA ASP A 337 2.26 -27.42 1.53
C ASP A 337 2.74 -26.03 1.99
N TYR A 338 2.32 -25.62 3.18
CA TYR A 338 2.43 -24.25 3.66
C TYR A 338 2.97 -24.18 5.09
N THR A 339 3.81 -23.18 5.35
CA THR A 339 4.45 -22.95 6.65
C THR A 339 3.55 -22.19 7.62
N SER A 340 2.60 -21.41 7.11
CA SER A 340 1.68 -20.60 7.92
C SER A 340 0.43 -20.19 7.16
N VAL A 341 -0.56 -19.70 7.90
CA VAL A 341 -1.73 -19.00 7.35
C VAL A 341 -1.73 -17.54 7.82
N ILE A 342 -2.02 -16.61 6.90
CA ILE A 342 -2.24 -15.20 7.20
C ILE A 342 -3.72 -14.92 7.05
N VAL A 343 -4.39 -14.53 8.13
CA VAL A 343 -5.84 -14.27 8.11
C VAL A 343 -6.10 -12.78 8.16
N ASN A 344 -6.74 -12.23 7.13
CA ASN A 344 -7.19 -10.83 7.09
C ASN A 344 -8.68 -10.72 7.48
N VAL A 345 -8.91 -10.11 8.63
CA VAL A 345 -10.22 -10.02 9.30
C VAL A 345 -11.12 -8.94 8.67
N LYS A 346 -10.55 -7.91 8.03
CA LYS A 346 -11.34 -6.88 7.34
C LYS A 346 -11.88 -7.34 5.99
N ARG A 347 -11.07 -8.09 5.23
CA ARG A 347 -11.41 -8.58 3.88
C ARG A 347 -12.06 -9.96 3.87
N MET A 348 -12.06 -10.67 5.00
CA MET A 348 -12.48 -12.07 5.10
C MET A 348 -11.73 -12.95 4.08
N THR A 349 -10.40 -12.91 4.14
CA THR A 349 -9.51 -13.71 3.28
C THR A 349 -8.41 -14.37 4.11
N LEU A 350 -7.99 -15.56 3.68
CA LEU A 350 -6.90 -16.33 4.28
C LEU A 350 -5.85 -16.59 3.19
N SER A 351 -4.57 -16.36 3.47
CA SER A 351 -3.45 -16.73 2.59
C SER A 351 -2.68 -17.89 3.18
N PHE A 352 -2.52 -18.98 2.45
CA PHE A 352 -1.56 -20.05 2.78
C PHE A 352 -0.17 -19.61 2.33
N VAL A 353 0.79 -19.48 3.25
CA VAL A 353 2.17 -19.09 2.92
C VAL A 353 2.95 -20.32 2.50
N ASN A 354 3.17 -20.45 1.21
CA ASN A 354 3.90 -21.55 0.60
C ASN A 354 4.93 -21.06 -0.41
N ALA A 355 5.93 -21.90 -0.69
CA ALA A 355 6.99 -21.63 -1.66
C ALA A 355 6.39 -21.24 -3.03
N PRO A 356 7.06 -20.45 -3.88
CA PRO A 356 6.60 -20.27 -5.25
C PRO A 356 6.54 -21.63 -5.95
N GLU A 357 5.58 -21.80 -6.86
CA GLU A 357 5.63 -22.95 -7.78
C GLU A 357 6.71 -22.63 -8.80
N PRO A 358 7.74 -23.50 -9.00
CA PRO A 358 8.73 -23.28 -10.03
C PRO A 358 8.01 -23.16 -11.37
N VAL A 359 8.18 -22.03 -12.05
CA VAL A 359 7.59 -21.84 -13.38
C VAL A 359 8.46 -22.61 -14.37
N LYS A 360 8.24 -23.93 -14.42
CA LYS A 360 8.89 -24.80 -15.40
C LYS A 360 8.49 -24.34 -16.80
N ARG A 361 9.51 -24.01 -17.58
CA ARG A 361 9.46 -23.68 -19.00
C ARG A 361 10.86 -23.87 -19.56
N GLU A 362 10.95 -24.16 -20.84
CA GLU A 362 12.22 -24.11 -21.55
C GLU A 362 12.61 -22.64 -21.83
N PRO A 363 13.90 -22.36 -22.05
CA PRO A 363 14.33 -21.12 -22.70
C PRO A 363 13.63 -20.98 -24.05
N THR A 364 13.23 -19.76 -24.39
CA THR A 364 12.66 -19.41 -25.70
C THR A 364 13.66 -18.69 -26.60
N GLY A 365 14.77 -18.20 -26.04
CA GLY A 365 15.68 -17.25 -26.69
C GLY A 365 15.07 -15.86 -26.88
N ALA A 366 13.81 -15.65 -26.49
CA ALA A 366 13.09 -14.41 -26.77
C ALA A 366 13.45 -13.30 -25.79
N VAL A 367 13.54 -12.09 -26.32
CA VAL A 367 13.93 -10.85 -25.64
C VAL A 367 12.77 -9.86 -25.78
N ILE A 368 12.57 -8.99 -24.80
CA ILE A 368 11.65 -7.85 -24.92
C ILE A 368 12.16 -6.64 -24.13
N GLY A 369 12.13 -5.47 -24.75
CA GLY A 369 12.23 -4.19 -24.05
C GLY A 369 10.84 -3.62 -23.76
N LEU A 370 10.68 -2.94 -22.61
CA LEU A 370 9.41 -2.38 -22.14
C LEU A 370 9.56 -0.88 -21.81
N ASP A 371 8.86 -0.02 -22.56
CA ASP A 371 8.74 1.42 -22.27
C ASP A 371 7.48 1.73 -21.42
N GLY A 372 7.67 2.50 -20.35
CA GLY A 372 6.71 2.70 -19.26
C GLY A 372 5.92 4.01 -19.38
N GLY A 373 4.94 4.03 -20.28
CA GLY A 373 4.29 5.25 -20.79
C GLY A 373 3.15 5.88 -19.96
N VAL A 374 2.38 6.72 -20.68
CA VAL A 374 1.15 7.39 -20.20
C VAL A 374 -0.02 7.22 -21.17
N ALA A 375 0.27 7.16 -22.48
CA ALA A 375 -0.70 6.75 -23.50
C ALA A 375 -0.99 5.25 -23.39
N HIS A 376 0.07 4.44 -23.48
CA HIS A 376 0.09 3.03 -23.10
C HIS A 376 0.76 2.85 -21.73
N THR A 377 0.42 1.79 -21.00
CA THR A 377 0.90 1.56 -19.63
C THR A 377 2.29 0.90 -19.61
N GLU A 378 2.50 -0.08 -20.50
CA GLU A 378 3.80 -0.61 -20.91
C GLU A 378 3.71 -0.91 -22.43
N THR A 379 4.75 -0.57 -23.20
CA THR A 379 4.84 -0.86 -24.65
C THR A 379 6.02 -1.80 -24.92
N GLY A 380 5.78 -2.86 -25.70
CA GLY A 380 6.79 -3.84 -26.10
C GLY A 380 7.55 -3.46 -27.38
N SER A 381 8.81 -3.88 -27.46
CA SER A 381 9.68 -3.76 -28.65
C SER A 381 9.16 -4.57 -29.85
N ASP A 382 8.41 -5.63 -29.58
CA ASP A 382 7.61 -6.43 -30.53
C ASP A 382 6.37 -5.71 -31.07
N GLY A 383 6.11 -4.47 -30.63
CA GLY A 383 4.94 -3.69 -31.01
C GLY A 383 3.68 -4.01 -30.22
N SER A 384 3.75 -4.87 -29.18
CA SER A 384 2.62 -5.14 -28.30
C SER A 384 2.35 -3.96 -27.35
N PHE A 385 1.07 -3.72 -27.07
CA PHE A 385 0.64 -2.72 -26.08
C PHE A 385 -0.02 -3.43 -24.90
N HIS A 386 0.37 -3.05 -23.69
CA HIS A 386 -0.13 -3.65 -22.46
C HIS A 386 -0.75 -2.58 -21.58
N ASP A 387 -2.08 -2.57 -21.51
CA ASP A 387 -2.81 -1.47 -20.88
C ASP A 387 -3.69 -1.86 -19.68
N LEU A 388 -3.64 -1.00 -18.66
CA LEU A 388 -4.63 -1.00 -17.59
C LEU A 388 -6.02 -0.63 -18.14
N PRO A 389 -7.12 -1.14 -17.55
CA PRO A 389 -8.47 -0.73 -17.90
C PRO A 389 -8.78 0.68 -17.37
N VAL A 390 -8.21 1.70 -18.03
CA VAL A 390 -8.20 3.11 -17.62
C VAL A 390 -9.62 3.63 -17.37
N GLU A 391 -10.58 3.31 -18.25
CA GLU A 391 -11.96 3.76 -18.13
C GLU A 391 -12.64 3.26 -16.84
N THR A 392 -12.47 1.98 -16.50
CA THR A 392 -13.04 1.41 -15.26
C THR A 392 -12.38 2.05 -14.03
N LEU A 393 -11.07 2.34 -14.09
CA LEU A 393 -10.36 3.04 -13.02
C LEU A 393 -10.80 4.50 -12.89
N GLU A 394 -11.08 5.18 -14.00
CA GLU A 394 -11.68 6.51 -14.05
C GLU A 394 -13.06 6.54 -13.39
N GLU A 395 -13.94 5.57 -13.67
CA GLU A 395 -15.26 5.51 -13.03
C GLU A 395 -15.16 5.39 -11.50
N ILE A 396 -14.20 4.58 -11.03
CA ILE A 396 -13.93 4.40 -9.62
C ILE A 396 -13.33 5.68 -9.02
N ASP A 397 -12.43 6.38 -9.73
CA ASP A 397 -11.92 7.70 -9.34
C ASP A 397 -13.06 8.75 -9.27
N ARG A 398 -13.98 8.75 -10.24
CA ARG A 398 -15.20 9.59 -10.24
C ARG A 398 -16.06 9.27 -9.01
N ALA A 399 -16.22 7.99 -8.64
CA ALA A 399 -16.92 7.57 -7.42
C ALA A 399 -16.21 8.00 -6.14
N ILE A 400 -14.90 7.80 -6.02
CA ILE A 400 -14.04 8.26 -4.92
C ILE A 400 -14.16 9.78 -4.73
N ARG A 401 -14.18 10.56 -5.83
CA ARG A 401 -14.41 12.01 -5.83
C ARG A 401 -15.84 12.40 -5.44
N ARG A 402 -16.85 11.56 -5.66
CA ARG A 402 -18.21 11.74 -5.09
C ARG A 402 -18.20 11.46 -3.58
N PHE A 403 -17.72 10.29 -3.16
CA PHE A 403 -17.73 9.86 -1.76
C PHE A 403 -16.93 10.79 -0.83
N ASN A 404 -15.75 11.28 -1.26
CA ASN A 404 -14.99 12.28 -0.50
C ASN A 404 -15.75 13.61 -0.31
N ARG A 405 -16.41 14.12 -1.34
CA ARG A 405 -17.31 15.30 -1.21
C ARG A 405 -18.45 15.00 -0.24
N ASP A 406 -18.98 13.79 -0.27
CA ASP A 406 -20.10 13.36 0.57
C ASP A 406 -19.73 13.22 2.05
N LEU A 407 -18.53 12.74 2.35
CA LEU A 407 -17.95 12.69 3.70
C LEU A 407 -17.62 14.11 4.20
N ALA A 408 -17.11 14.98 3.32
CA ALA A 408 -16.89 16.40 3.65
C ALA A 408 -18.20 17.15 3.96
N ARG A 409 -19.29 16.87 3.23
CA ARG A 409 -20.63 17.40 3.56
C ARG A 409 -21.09 16.92 4.95
N LYS A 410 -20.99 15.61 5.23
CA LYS A 410 -21.37 15.03 6.53
C LYS A 410 -20.55 15.60 7.69
N ARG A 411 -19.23 15.80 7.50
CA ARG A 411 -18.35 16.48 8.47
C ARG A 411 -18.71 17.94 8.74
N ARG A 412 -19.28 18.67 7.77
CA ARG A 412 -19.78 20.04 7.97
C ARG A 412 -21.14 20.07 8.66
N ALA A 413 -21.99 19.07 8.42
CA ALA A 413 -23.33 18.98 9.01
C ALA A 413 -23.33 18.50 10.47
N ASN A 414 -22.30 17.76 10.90
CA ASN A 414 -22.12 17.33 12.29
C ASN A 414 -20.61 17.39 12.63
N PRO A 415 -20.04 18.57 12.92
CA PRO A 415 -18.60 18.75 13.06
C PRO A 415 -17.99 18.03 14.28
N THR A 416 -18.74 17.91 15.37
CA THR A 416 -18.33 17.21 16.60
C THR A 416 -18.45 15.69 16.44
N ASN A 417 -19.67 15.20 16.17
CA ASN A 417 -20.03 13.78 16.34
C ASN A 417 -20.20 12.99 15.03
N TYR A 418 -19.72 13.51 13.87
CA TYR A 418 -19.77 12.76 12.59
C TYR A 418 -19.20 11.34 12.69
N ARG A 419 -18.18 11.11 13.53
CA ARG A 419 -17.53 9.79 13.69
C ARG A 419 -18.47 8.71 14.24
N ALA A 420 -19.42 9.09 15.10
CA ALA A 420 -20.44 8.17 15.63
C ALA A 420 -21.62 7.94 14.65
N SER A 421 -21.78 8.80 13.64
CA SER A 421 -22.93 8.72 12.73
C SER A 421 -22.88 7.46 11.86
N LYS A 422 -23.88 6.57 12.00
CA LYS A 422 -24.10 5.41 11.13
C LYS A 422 -24.06 5.78 9.63
N ARG A 423 -24.59 6.96 9.26
CA ARG A 423 -24.58 7.52 7.87
C ARG A 423 -23.20 7.99 7.39
N TYR A 424 -22.31 8.38 8.30
CA TYR A 424 -20.91 8.69 7.96
C TYR A 424 -20.11 7.39 7.78
N GLN A 425 -20.24 6.47 8.74
CA GLN A 425 -19.54 5.18 8.73
C GLN A 425 -19.91 4.30 7.53
N ALA A 426 -21.19 4.29 7.11
CA ALA A 426 -21.60 3.62 5.87
C ALA A 426 -20.89 4.20 4.63
N LYS A 427 -20.86 5.53 4.49
CA LYS A 427 -20.22 6.20 3.35
C LYS A 427 -18.68 6.11 3.40
N LEU A 428 -18.09 5.86 4.57
CA LEU A 428 -16.67 5.57 4.72
C LEU A 428 -16.34 4.15 4.23
N ARG A 429 -17.21 3.16 4.47
CA ARG A 429 -17.06 1.81 3.88
C ARG A 429 -17.15 1.84 2.36
N GLU A 430 -18.11 2.57 1.78
CA GLU A 430 -18.19 2.75 0.33
C GLU A 430 -16.92 3.38 -0.28
N LEU A 431 -16.25 4.28 0.45
CA LEU A 431 -14.98 4.87 0.03
C LEU A 431 -13.84 3.84 0.08
N ASP A 432 -13.74 3.08 1.17
CA ASP A 432 -12.77 2.00 1.31
C ASP A 432 -12.96 0.94 0.21
N GLU A 433 -14.19 0.46 0.00
CA GLU A 433 -14.57 -0.51 -1.04
C GLU A 433 -14.18 -0.03 -2.45
N ALA A 434 -14.37 1.25 -2.76
CA ALA A 434 -13.94 1.83 -4.03
C ALA A 434 -12.41 1.83 -4.19
N TYR A 435 -11.67 2.22 -3.16
CA TYR A 435 -10.20 2.13 -3.16
C TYR A 435 -9.70 0.68 -3.24
N GLU A 436 -10.41 -0.28 -2.66
CA GLU A 436 -10.08 -1.70 -2.79
C GLU A 436 -10.41 -2.25 -4.18
N LYS A 437 -11.54 -1.88 -4.80
CA LYS A 437 -11.84 -2.25 -6.20
C LYS A 437 -10.76 -1.75 -7.15
N ALA A 438 -10.36 -0.47 -7.07
CA ALA A 438 -9.29 0.09 -7.89
C ALA A 438 -7.95 -0.64 -7.67
N ARG A 439 -7.56 -0.86 -6.40
CA ARG A 439 -6.33 -1.60 -6.08
C ARG A 439 -6.33 -3.01 -6.66
N ASN A 440 -7.44 -3.73 -6.53
CA ASN A 440 -7.54 -5.12 -6.97
C ASN A 440 -7.44 -5.24 -8.49
N ILE A 441 -8.08 -4.33 -9.24
CA ILE A 441 -7.98 -4.26 -10.71
C ILE A 441 -6.52 -4.04 -11.16
N ILE A 442 -5.84 -3.05 -10.59
CA ILE A 442 -4.45 -2.74 -10.96
C ILE A 442 -3.51 -3.90 -10.60
N VAL A 443 -3.76 -4.60 -9.48
CA VAL A 443 -2.93 -5.74 -9.09
C VAL A 443 -3.22 -7.00 -9.91
N ASP A 444 -4.48 -7.29 -10.27
CA ASP A 444 -4.83 -8.41 -11.17
C ASP A 444 -4.17 -8.23 -12.55
N TRP A 445 -4.26 -7.04 -13.13
CA TRP A 445 -3.57 -6.70 -14.38
C TRP A 445 -2.05 -6.87 -14.26
N GLN A 446 -1.41 -6.28 -13.23
CA GLN A 446 0.04 -6.44 -13.03
C GLN A 446 0.45 -7.89 -12.81
N GLN A 447 -0.36 -8.69 -12.12
CA GLN A 447 -0.09 -10.11 -11.88
C GLN A 447 -0.23 -10.94 -13.16
N LYS A 448 -1.20 -10.62 -14.03
CA LYS A 448 -1.35 -11.25 -15.35
C LYS A 448 -0.17 -10.90 -16.26
N LEU A 449 0.13 -9.61 -16.43
CA LEU A 449 1.23 -9.14 -17.28
C LEU A 449 2.59 -9.70 -16.82
N SER A 450 2.93 -9.60 -15.53
CA SER A 450 4.21 -10.16 -15.04
C SER A 450 4.28 -11.69 -15.07
N THR A 451 3.15 -12.41 -15.18
CA THR A 451 3.14 -13.86 -15.46
C THR A 451 3.31 -14.15 -16.95
N PHE A 452 2.72 -13.32 -17.82
CA PHE A 452 2.87 -13.42 -19.28
C PHE A 452 4.33 -13.20 -19.69
N LEU A 453 4.97 -12.12 -19.22
CA LEU A 453 6.33 -11.77 -19.60
C LEU A 453 7.34 -12.89 -19.27
N VAL A 454 7.38 -13.37 -18.02
CA VAL A 454 8.34 -14.43 -17.62
C VAL A 454 8.05 -15.82 -18.22
N ARG A 455 6.90 -15.99 -18.91
CA ARG A 455 6.56 -17.24 -19.59
C ARG A 455 7.02 -17.28 -21.03
N ASN A 456 7.10 -16.13 -21.69
CA ASN A 456 7.41 -16.04 -23.11
C ASN A 456 8.84 -15.54 -23.39
N TYR A 457 9.40 -14.69 -22.52
CA TYR A 457 10.70 -14.04 -22.75
C TYR A 457 11.73 -14.45 -21.68
N ASP A 458 12.98 -14.65 -22.11
CA ASP A 458 14.12 -14.95 -21.25
C ASP A 458 14.80 -13.68 -20.76
N VAL A 459 14.84 -12.63 -21.58
CA VAL A 459 15.37 -11.32 -21.20
C VAL A 459 14.26 -10.28 -21.26
N ILE A 460 14.05 -9.59 -20.14
CA ILE A 460 13.03 -8.54 -20.01
C ILE A 460 13.72 -7.23 -19.62
N GLY A 461 13.97 -6.37 -20.61
CA GLY A 461 14.45 -5.00 -20.41
C GLY A 461 13.34 -4.09 -19.92
N MET A 462 13.59 -3.29 -18.89
CA MET A 462 12.63 -2.30 -18.37
C MET A 462 13.35 -1.12 -17.71
N GLU A 463 12.91 0.10 -17.96
CA GLU A 463 13.58 1.30 -17.43
C GLU A 463 13.64 1.38 -15.88
N ASP A 464 14.76 1.84 -15.32
CA ASP A 464 14.89 2.28 -13.92
C ASP A 464 14.32 3.70 -13.71
N LEU A 465 13.10 3.93 -14.22
CA LEU A 465 12.41 5.22 -14.16
C LEU A 465 12.39 5.78 -12.74
N PRO A 466 12.85 7.03 -12.51
CA PRO A 466 12.87 7.65 -11.20
C PRO A 466 11.48 8.19 -10.82
N ILE A 467 10.46 7.31 -10.77
CA ILE A 467 9.03 7.62 -10.59
C ILE A 467 8.80 8.54 -9.37
N ARG A 468 9.54 8.36 -8.27
CA ARG A 468 9.47 9.23 -7.07
C ARG A 468 9.84 10.70 -7.36
N ASN A 469 10.73 10.95 -8.31
CA ASN A 469 11.14 12.28 -8.75
C ASN A 469 10.19 12.82 -9.83
N MET A 470 9.79 11.97 -10.78
CA MET A 470 8.80 12.31 -11.81
C MET A 470 7.44 12.70 -11.20
N THR A 471 7.02 12.02 -10.14
CA THR A 471 5.76 12.32 -9.42
C THR A 471 5.90 13.41 -8.34
N LYS A 472 7.12 13.89 -8.06
CA LYS A 472 7.39 14.96 -7.09
C LYS A 472 6.71 16.26 -7.55
N ARG A 473 5.85 16.82 -6.69
CA ARG A 473 5.20 18.12 -6.92
C ARG A 473 6.27 19.19 -7.19
N PRO A 474 6.07 20.09 -8.18
CA PRO A 474 6.93 21.25 -8.34
C PRO A 474 6.94 22.10 -7.06
N LYS A 475 8.10 22.65 -6.69
CA LYS A 475 8.16 23.77 -5.74
C LYS A 475 7.40 24.96 -6.36
N ALA A 476 6.84 25.85 -5.54
CA ALA A 476 6.43 27.15 -6.04
C ALA A 476 7.68 28.03 -6.11
N ARG A 477 7.84 28.81 -7.18
CA ARG A 477 8.86 29.86 -7.28
C ARG A 477 8.17 31.20 -7.05
N PHE A 478 8.73 31.99 -6.16
CA PHE A 478 8.38 33.40 -6.01
C PHE A 478 9.27 34.18 -6.96
N ASP A 479 8.68 35.16 -7.61
CA ASP A 479 9.38 36.16 -8.41
C ASP A 479 9.35 37.47 -7.64
N GLU A 480 10.52 37.85 -7.15
CA GLU A 480 10.74 39.05 -6.34
C GLU A 480 10.56 40.33 -7.18
N SER A 481 10.81 40.28 -8.49
CA SER A 481 10.68 41.43 -9.37
C SER A 481 9.22 41.84 -9.63
N THR A 482 8.29 40.87 -9.71
CA THR A 482 6.86 41.16 -9.89
C THR A 482 6.02 40.99 -8.62
N GLY A 483 6.64 40.58 -7.50
CA GLY A 483 6.03 40.36 -6.19
C GLY A 483 5.03 39.20 -6.15
N LYS A 484 5.19 38.19 -7.02
CA LYS A 484 4.15 37.18 -7.33
C LYS A 484 4.70 35.75 -7.34
N TRP A 485 3.78 34.80 -7.18
CA TRP A 485 4.08 33.37 -7.33
C TRP A 485 3.89 32.92 -8.77
N GLU A 486 4.91 32.31 -9.36
CA GLU A 486 4.90 31.84 -10.74
C GLU A 486 3.99 30.61 -10.95
N ARG A 487 3.53 30.41 -12.19
CA ARG A 487 2.79 29.22 -12.61
C ARG A 487 3.72 27.99 -12.73
N ASN A 488 4.03 27.38 -11.60
CA ASN A 488 4.95 26.25 -11.47
C ASN A 488 4.53 24.90 -12.12
N GLY A 489 3.74 24.89 -13.20
CA GLY A 489 3.35 23.69 -13.95
C GLY A 489 2.52 22.63 -13.19
N ARG A 490 2.18 22.87 -11.92
CA ARG A 490 1.59 21.87 -11.00
C ARG A 490 0.30 21.23 -11.51
N ALA A 491 -0.50 21.92 -12.33
CA ALA A 491 -1.73 21.36 -12.90
C ALA A 491 -1.43 20.24 -13.92
N ALA A 492 -0.60 20.52 -14.93
CA ALA A 492 -0.17 19.54 -15.92
C ALA A 492 0.58 18.36 -15.27
N LYS A 493 1.57 18.67 -14.40
CA LYS A 493 2.34 17.63 -13.71
C LYS A 493 1.48 16.77 -12.76
N ALA A 494 0.33 17.26 -12.29
CA ALA A 494 -0.60 16.46 -11.50
C ALA A 494 -1.38 15.42 -12.33
N GLY A 495 -1.56 15.65 -13.64
CA GLY A 495 -2.11 14.64 -14.55
C GLY A 495 -1.13 13.49 -14.77
N LEU A 496 0.07 13.81 -15.28
CA LEU A 496 1.19 12.87 -15.44
C LEU A 496 1.45 12.05 -14.17
N ALA A 497 1.58 12.71 -13.02
CA ALA A 497 1.81 12.02 -11.76
C ALA A 497 0.64 11.14 -11.31
N HIS A 498 -0.60 11.43 -11.73
CA HIS A 498 -1.75 10.57 -11.44
C HIS A 498 -1.73 9.29 -12.27
N SER A 499 -1.38 9.37 -13.56
CA SER A 499 -1.24 8.19 -14.43
C SER A 499 -0.10 7.29 -13.95
N LEU A 500 1.10 7.83 -13.75
CA LEU A 500 2.27 7.06 -13.26
C LEU A 500 2.02 6.40 -11.88
N LEU A 501 1.32 7.08 -10.96
CA LEU A 501 0.97 6.51 -9.65
C LEU A 501 -0.19 5.49 -9.71
N ARG A 502 -1.09 5.61 -10.70
CA ARG A 502 -2.13 4.60 -10.99
C ARG A 502 -1.49 3.34 -11.58
N ALA A 503 -0.58 3.51 -12.53
CA ALA A 503 0.16 2.43 -13.19
C ALA A 503 1.08 1.67 -12.22
N ALA A 504 1.72 2.38 -11.29
CA ALA A 504 2.53 1.81 -10.22
C ALA A 504 3.64 0.84 -10.71
N LEU A 505 4.35 1.23 -11.78
CA LEU A 505 5.30 0.39 -12.52
C LEU A 505 6.40 -0.21 -11.64
N GLY A 506 6.91 0.51 -10.65
CA GLY A 506 7.88 -0.03 -9.68
C GLY A 506 7.38 -1.23 -8.85
N ARG A 507 6.06 -1.45 -8.78
CA ARG A 507 5.45 -2.68 -8.22
C ARG A 507 5.34 -3.78 -9.28
N LEU A 508 5.03 -3.44 -10.54
CA LEU A 508 5.05 -4.38 -11.66
C LEU A 508 6.47 -4.95 -11.87
N ARG A 509 7.49 -4.09 -11.93
CA ARG A 509 8.89 -4.49 -11.98
C ARG A 509 9.29 -5.40 -10.83
N SER A 510 8.85 -5.09 -9.60
CA SER A 510 9.04 -5.96 -8.43
C SER A 510 8.35 -7.33 -8.58
N MET A 511 7.23 -7.41 -9.33
CA MET A 511 6.54 -8.68 -9.63
C MET A 511 7.25 -9.48 -10.73
N ILE A 512 7.80 -8.81 -11.75
CA ILE A 512 8.63 -9.47 -12.77
C ILE A 512 9.90 -10.02 -12.12
N ASP A 513 10.61 -9.20 -11.31
CA ASP A 513 11.86 -9.57 -10.62
C ASP A 513 11.74 -10.88 -9.81
N TYR A 514 10.72 -11.02 -8.96
CA TYR A 514 10.57 -12.24 -8.15
C TYR A 514 10.09 -13.43 -8.98
N LYS A 515 9.34 -13.21 -10.05
CA LYS A 515 8.84 -14.29 -10.93
C LYS A 515 9.95 -14.82 -11.82
N ALA A 516 10.77 -13.94 -12.38
CA ALA A 516 11.98 -14.26 -13.15
C ALA A 516 12.89 -15.20 -12.33
N LYS A 517 13.21 -14.79 -11.10
CA LYS A 517 13.97 -15.59 -10.10
C LYS A 517 13.27 -16.88 -9.64
N ALA A 518 11.97 -17.04 -9.90
CA ALA A 518 11.20 -18.27 -9.63
C ALA A 518 11.00 -19.15 -10.87
N THR A 519 11.42 -18.68 -12.06
CA THR A 519 11.58 -19.51 -13.26
C THR A 519 12.97 -20.16 -13.28
N GLY A 520 14.01 -19.42 -12.87
CA GLY A 520 15.41 -19.80 -13.01
C GLY A 520 16.04 -19.41 -14.35
N THR A 521 15.22 -19.28 -15.40
CA THR A 521 15.64 -18.97 -16.78
C THR A 521 15.52 -17.48 -17.11
N SER A 522 14.35 -16.87 -16.83
CA SER A 522 14.10 -15.46 -17.16
C SER A 522 14.91 -14.51 -16.26
N THR A 523 15.42 -13.43 -16.85
CA THR A 523 16.14 -12.34 -16.20
C THR A 523 15.47 -10.99 -16.50
N LEU A 524 15.22 -10.21 -15.45
CA LEU A 524 14.82 -8.81 -15.54
C LEU A 524 16.07 -7.93 -15.59
N VAL A 525 16.20 -7.08 -16.60
CA VAL A 525 17.30 -6.15 -16.79
C VAL A 525 16.82 -4.70 -16.59
N PRO A 526 17.22 -4.02 -15.49
CA PRO A 526 16.91 -2.60 -15.31
C PRO A 526 17.77 -1.72 -16.20
N VAL A 527 17.15 -1.03 -17.16
CA VAL A 527 17.83 -0.21 -18.17
C VAL A 527 17.86 1.26 -17.74
N ALA A 528 18.91 2.01 -18.13
CA ALA A 528 19.03 3.43 -17.81
C ALA A 528 18.17 4.29 -18.76
N PRO A 529 17.23 5.12 -18.26
CA PRO A 529 16.29 5.89 -19.07
C PRO A 529 16.91 7.19 -19.63
N GLN A 530 18.09 7.08 -20.25
CA GLN A 530 18.80 8.19 -20.87
C GLN A 530 18.77 7.98 -22.38
N TYR A 531 18.21 8.94 -23.11
CA TYR A 531 18.12 8.99 -24.58
C TYR A 531 17.38 7.82 -25.28
N THR A 532 16.90 6.82 -24.53
CA THR A 532 16.06 5.68 -24.99
C THR A 532 14.91 6.10 -25.92
N SER A 533 14.23 7.21 -25.62
CA SER A 533 13.11 7.75 -26.41
C SER A 533 13.48 8.86 -27.42
N GLN A 534 14.78 9.05 -27.69
CA GLN A 534 15.32 10.06 -28.62
C GLN A 534 16.26 9.45 -29.67
N ARG A 535 16.95 8.36 -29.32
CA ARG A 535 17.73 7.54 -30.24
C ARG A 535 16.83 6.82 -31.25
N CYS A 536 17.25 6.73 -32.50
CA CYS A 536 16.65 5.86 -33.49
C CYS A 536 17.20 4.43 -33.35
N ASN A 537 16.32 3.43 -33.26
CA ASN A 537 16.73 2.02 -33.19
C ASN A 537 17.45 1.52 -34.46
N GLU A 538 17.34 2.25 -35.59
CA GLU A 538 17.77 1.79 -36.91
C GLU A 538 19.20 2.25 -37.25
N CYS A 539 19.56 3.47 -36.85
CA CYS A 539 20.84 4.10 -37.20
C CYS A 539 21.60 4.68 -36.00
N GLY A 540 21.07 4.56 -34.78
CA GLY A 540 21.68 5.10 -33.55
C GLY A 540 21.66 6.63 -33.41
N TYR A 541 21.28 7.39 -34.44
CA TYR A 541 21.20 8.85 -34.37
C TYR A 541 20.23 9.33 -33.28
N THR A 542 20.68 10.27 -32.46
CA THR A 542 20.00 10.70 -31.23
C THR A 542 19.76 12.21 -31.25
N ASP A 543 18.51 12.62 -31.49
CA ASP A 543 18.07 14.03 -31.46
C ASP A 543 16.76 14.16 -30.67
N PRO A 544 16.60 15.18 -29.81
CA PRO A 544 15.36 15.40 -29.07
C PRO A 544 14.11 15.59 -29.94
N GLY A 545 14.27 16.01 -31.20
CA GLY A 545 13.20 16.20 -32.16
C GLY A 545 12.97 15.02 -33.11
N ASN A 546 13.67 13.89 -32.96
CA ASN A 546 13.26 12.63 -33.60
C ASN A 546 11.86 12.17 -33.11
N ARG A 547 11.45 12.62 -31.90
CA ARG A 547 10.15 12.34 -31.31
C ARG A 547 9.24 13.57 -31.43
N GLU A 548 8.49 13.66 -32.52
CA GLU A 548 7.55 14.78 -32.75
C GLU A 548 6.40 14.83 -31.75
N SER A 549 5.92 13.67 -31.28
CA SER A 549 4.75 13.59 -30.42
C SER A 549 4.81 12.40 -29.44
N GLN A 550 3.71 12.15 -28.72
CA GLN A 550 3.60 10.93 -27.93
C GLN A 550 3.55 9.67 -28.79
N ALA A 551 2.97 9.71 -29.99
CA ALA A 551 2.78 8.51 -30.81
C ALA A 551 3.74 8.40 -31.99
N VAL A 552 4.17 9.53 -32.58
CA VAL A 552 4.97 9.56 -33.82
C VAL A 552 6.46 9.76 -33.52
N PHE A 553 7.29 8.95 -34.16
CA PHE A 553 8.73 9.08 -34.24
C PHE A 553 9.17 9.06 -35.71
N GLU A 554 10.03 10.01 -36.09
CA GLU A 554 10.75 10.03 -37.37
C GLU A 554 12.21 10.36 -37.10
N CYS A 555 13.14 9.52 -37.56
CA CYS A 555 14.56 9.82 -37.42
C CYS A 555 15.00 10.91 -38.41
N ARG A 556 15.51 12.04 -37.90
CA ARG A 556 16.01 13.17 -38.70
C ARG A 556 17.30 12.90 -39.51
N SER A 557 17.86 11.70 -39.39
CA SER A 557 19.07 11.28 -40.12
C SER A 557 18.84 10.17 -41.14
N CYS A 558 17.83 9.32 -40.96
CA CYS A 558 17.54 8.19 -41.88
C CYS A 558 16.06 8.07 -42.27
N HIS A 559 15.20 8.98 -41.82
CA HIS A 559 13.76 9.00 -42.04
C HIS A 559 13.01 7.71 -41.62
N TYR A 560 13.61 6.90 -40.74
CA TYR A 560 12.92 5.75 -40.14
C TYR A 560 11.72 6.23 -39.31
N THR A 561 10.53 5.76 -39.66
CA THR A 561 9.26 6.13 -39.03
C THR A 561 8.61 4.95 -38.33
N CYS A 562 8.08 5.17 -37.13
CA CYS A 562 7.36 4.17 -36.34
C CYS A 562 6.59 4.79 -35.17
N ASN A 563 6.01 3.95 -34.31
CA ASN A 563 5.47 4.38 -33.02
C ASN A 563 6.61 4.73 -32.05
N ALA A 564 6.53 5.92 -31.42
CA ALA A 564 7.61 6.45 -30.58
C ALA A 564 7.90 5.63 -29.30
N ASP A 565 6.88 5.02 -28.70
CA ASP A 565 7.05 4.16 -27.52
C ASP A 565 7.61 2.77 -27.93
N VAL A 566 7.36 2.31 -29.17
CA VAL A 566 7.95 1.07 -29.72
C VAL A 566 9.44 1.24 -30.07
N ASN A 567 9.84 2.37 -30.66
CA ASN A 567 11.26 2.70 -30.84
C ASN A 567 11.99 2.81 -29.49
N ALA A 568 11.35 3.44 -28.49
CA ALA A 568 11.89 3.48 -27.13
C ALA A 568 12.07 2.08 -26.54
N ALA A 569 11.06 1.22 -26.67
CA ALA A 569 11.11 -0.17 -26.23
C ALA A 569 12.23 -0.97 -26.92
N ARG A 570 12.49 -0.77 -28.22
CA ARG A 570 13.61 -1.42 -28.94
C ARG A 570 14.99 -0.95 -28.46
N ASN A 571 15.19 0.35 -28.25
CA ASN A 571 16.41 0.87 -27.62
C ASN A 571 16.58 0.30 -26.18
N ILE A 572 15.49 0.03 -25.46
CA ILE A 572 15.53 -0.62 -24.14
C ILE A 572 15.91 -2.10 -24.27
N GLU A 573 15.53 -2.79 -25.33
CA GLU A 573 15.92 -4.17 -25.62
C GLU A 573 17.42 -4.31 -25.94
N GLU A 574 17.90 -3.53 -26.91
CA GLU A 574 19.32 -3.46 -27.30
C GLU A 574 20.23 -3.18 -26.09
N LEU A 575 19.88 -2.16 -25.30
CA LEU A 575 20.64 -1.79 -24.12
C LEU A 575 20.51 -2.81 -22.96
N ALA A 576 19.44 -3.60 -22.92
CA ALA A 576 19.31 -4.71 -21.98
C ALA A 576 20.24 -5.89 -22.32
N LEU A 577 20.35 -6.23 -23.62
CA LEU A 577 21.26 -7.28 -24.09
C LEU A 577 22.72 -6.89 -23.88
N ALA A 578 23.12 -5.70 -24.34
CA ALA A 578 24.48 -5.19 -24.13
C ALA A 578 24.87 -5.13 -22.63
N GLN A 579 23.90 -4.82 -21.75
CA GLN A 579 24.12 -4.80 -20.30
C GLN A 579 24.29 -6.20 -19.68
N LEU A 580 23.72 -7.25 -20.28
CA LEU A 580 23.96 -8.64 -19.87
C LEU A 580 25.35 -9.10 -20.32
N GLU A 581 25.72 -8.85 -21.57
CA GLU A 581 27.03 -9.20 -22.14
C GLU A 581 28.18 -8.50 -21.41
N ALA A 582 28.05 -7.19 -21.17
CA ALA A 582 29.07 -6.40 -20.48
C ALA A 582 29.14 -6.66 -18.96
N GLY A 583 28.14 -7.32 -18.37
CA GLY A 583 28.04 -7.60 -16.93
C GLY A 583 27.95 -6.36 -16.02
N VAL A 584 27.81 -5.15 -16.58
CA VAL A 584 27.81 -3.86 -15.87
C VAL A 584 26.72 -2.93 -16.38
N PRO A 585 26.13 -2.05 -15.54
CA PRO A 585 25.05 -1.16 -16.00
C PRO A 585 25.47 -0.21 -17.12
N LEU A 586 24.67 -0.10 -18.17
CA LEU A 586 24.93 0.72 -19.37
C LEU A 586 23.86 1.81 -19.57
N ARG A 587 24.21 2.84 -20.36
CA ARG A 587 23.31 3.90 -20.83
C ARG A 587 23.73 4.39 -22.22
N TYR A 588 22.80 5.00 -22.95
CA TYR A 588 23.16 5.80 -24.12
C TYR A 588 23.77 7.16 -23.73
N THR A 589 24.70 7.65 -24.55
CA THR A 589 25.20 9.04 -24.53
C THR A 589 24.24 9.97 -25.28
N ARG A 590 24.55 11.28 -25.32
CA ARG A 590 23.83 12.22 -26.21
C ARG A 590 24.05 11.91 -27.70
N ASN A 591 25.19 11.31 -28.05
CA ASN A 591 25.56 11.07 -29.44
C ASN A 591 24.96 9.77 -30.00
N GLY A 592 24.44 8.90 -29.12
CA GLY A 592 23.88 7.59 -29.46
C GLY A 592 24.76 6.40 -29.07
N ASP A 593 26.01 6.64 -28.65
CA ASP A 593 26.93 5.60 -28.17
C ASP A 593 26.42 4.94 -26.89
N ILE A 594 26.89 3.72 -26.60
CA ILE A 594 26.63 3.03 -25.33
C ILE A 594 27.85 3.21 -24.41
N GLU A 595 27.63 3.74 -23.21
CA GLU A 595 28.67 3.87 -22.16
C GLU A 595 28.26 3.18 -20.85
N LYS A 596 29.26 2.88 -20.00
CA LYS A 596 29.03 2.37 -18.65
C LYS A 596 28.42 3.48 -17.79
N VAL A 597 27.33 3.17 -17.06
CA VAL A 597 26.73 4.14 -16.12
C VAL A 597 27.78 4.49 -15.05
N PRO A 598 28.16 5.78 -14.92
CA PRO A 598 29.15 6.17 -13.92
C PRO A 598 28.67 5.79 -12.53
N PRO A 599 29.55 5.25 -11.65
CA PRO A 599 29.19 5.03 -10.26
C PRO A 599 28.71 6.36 -9.68
N LYS A 600 27.53 6.35 -9.05
CA LYS A 600 27.04 7.53 -8.36
C LYS A 600 28.09 7.94 -7.35
N LYS A 601 28.70 9.11 -7.54
CA LYS A 601 29.57 9.72 -6.54
C LYS A 601 28.86 9.61 -5.21
N LYS A 602 29.56 9.10 -4.20
CA LYS A 602 29.11 9.30 -2.82
C LYS A 602 28.90 10.80 -2.69
N HIS A 603 27.73 11.22 -2.26
CA HIS A 603 27.70 12.48 -1.52
C HIS A 603 28.46 12.15 -0.25
N ASP A 604 29.69 12.63 -0.15
CA ASP A 604 30.32 12.78 1.15
C ASP A 604 29.35 13.59 2.01
N ASP A 605 29.17 13.20 3.26
CA ASP A 605 28.25 13.87 4.20
C ASP A 605 28.87 15.23 4.60
N GLN A 606 28.87 16.19 3.66
CA GLN A 606 29.17 17.58 3.92
C GLN A 606 28.22 18.07 5.01
N PRO A 607 28.74 18.62 6.13
CA PRO A 607 27.88 19.07 7.22
C PRO A 607 26.89 20.10 6.68
N GLY A 608 25.60 19.84 6.93
CA GLY A 608 24.52 20.61 6.33
C GLY A 608 24.65 22.10 6.63
N ASN A 609 24.83 22.91 5.58
CA ASN A 609 24.94 24.37 5.67
C ASN A 609 23.86 24.93 6.61
N PRO A 610 24.21 25.61 7.73
CA PRO A 610 23.28 26.02 8.78
C PRO A 610 22.45 27.26 8.38
N GLY A 611 21.82 27.22 7.20
CA GLY A 611 21.11 28.33 6.58
C GLY A 611 19.78 27.88 5.97
N ASN A 612 18.78 27.64 6.83
CA ASN A 612 17.31 27.81 6.63
C ASN A 612 16.54 27.11 7.78
N GLY A 613 16.72 27.63 9.01
CA GLY A 613 16.12 27.08 10.25
C GLY A 613 14.75 27.66 10.63
N GLU A 614 14.19 28.54 9.80
CA GLU A 614 12.97 29.32 10.09
C GLU A 614 11.92 29.08 8.98
N ASN A 615 10.61 29.13 9.21
CA ASN A 615 9.88 29.58 10.39
C ASN A 615 8.67 28.64 10.67
N ARG A 616 8.43 28.31 11.94
CA ARG A 616 7.14 27.82 12.44
C ARG A 616 6.94 28.37 13.86
N PRO A 617 5.86 29.12 14.13
CA PRO A 617 5.62 29.60 15.48
C PRO A 617 5.27 28.43 16.41
N GLY A 618 6.22 28.09 17.29
CA GLY A 618 5.92 27.47 18.58
C GLY A 618 5.49 28.57 19.56
N VAL A 619 4.67 28.21 20.54
CA VAL A 619 4.22 29.11 21.61
C VAL A 619 5.39 29.61 22.46
N ASP A 620 5.20 30.81 23.00
CA ASP A 620 6.16 31.56 23.80
C ASP A 620 6.45 30.87 25.14
N ASP A 621 7.72 30.89 25.58
CA ASP A 621 8.07 30.88 27.01
C ASP A 621 9.45 31.55 27.22
N ALA A 622 9.71 32.12 28.41
CA ALA A 622 10.56 33.32 28.51
C ALA A 622 11.80 33.26 29.44
N GLY A 623 12.96 32.95 28.85
CA GLY A 623 14.21 33.70 29.05
C GLY A 623 15.16 33.39 30.22
N ARG A 624 16.36 34.01 30.14
CA ARG A 624 17.53 33.95 31.05
C ARG A 624 18.31 32.61 31.01
N GLY A 625 19.64 32.57 31.05
CA GLY A 625 20.65 33.64 30.89
C GLY A 625 22.05 33.24 31.42
N ALA A 626 23.11 33.50 30.63
CA ALA A 626 24.54 33.26 30.93
C ALA A 626 24.98 31.78 31.14
N GLY A 627 26.27 31.40 31.00
CA GLY A 627 27.38 32.13 30.36
C GLY A 627 28.80 31.54 30.52
N ALA A 628 29.51 31.40 29.39
CA ALA A 628 30.98 31.50 29.20
C ALA A 628 31.98 30.39 29.66
N ARG A 629 33.10 30.33 28.89
CA ARG A 629 34.42 29.62 29.09
C ARG A 629 34.37 28.08 28.97
N ARG A 630 35.26 27.34 28.27
CA ARG A 630 36.67 27.40 27.75
C ARG A 630 37.68 26.57 28.59
N GLY A 631 38.29 25.56 27.94
CA GLY A 631 39.32 24.63 28.45
C GLY A 631 39.02 23.23 27.89
N LYS A 632 39.66 22.66 26.85
CA LYS A 632 41.08 22.30 26.62
C LYS A 632 41.63 21.31 27.66
N GLY A 633 41.95 20.10 27.21
CA GLY A 633 42.58 19.02 27.99
C GLY A 633 42.43 17.67 27.29
N ASP A 634 43.46 17.24 26.55
CA ASP A 634 43.51 15.90 25.94
C ASP A 634 43.85 14.83 26.98
N THR A 635 43.25 13.64 26.87
CA THR A 635 43.89 12.35 27.20
C THR A 635 43.01 11.18 26.71
N ARG A 636 43.62 10.19 26.06
CA ARG A 636 43.00 8.89 25.74
C ARG A 636 43.60 7.80 26.64
N PRO A 637 42.79 7.06 27.41
CA PRO A 637 43.10 5.69 27.80
C PRO A 637 42.61 4.69 26.72
N ALA A 638 43.15 3.48 26.72
CA ALA A 638 42.83 2.44 25.73
C ALA A 638 41.65 1.54 26.16
N LEU A 639 40.98 0.93 25.18
CA LEU A 639 39.99 -0.13 25.40
C LEU A 639 40.68 -1.42 25.88
N PRO A 640 40.23 -2.06 26.97
CA PRO A 640 40.66 -3.42 27.31
C PRO A 640 40.01 -4.43 26.37
N ALA A 641 40.81 -5.28 25.73
CA ALA A 641 40.29 -6.37 24.89
C ALA A 641 39.75 -7.51 25.76
N MET A 642 38.48 -7.87 25.59
CA MET A 642 37.95 -9.10 26.21
C MET A 642 38.46 -10.34 25.49
N LYS A 643 39.00 -11.27 26.28
CA LYS A 643 39.62 -12.52 25.83
C LYS A 643 38.61 -13.44 25.15
N ARG A 644 39.12 -14.29 24.25
CA ARG A 644 38.59 -15.64 24.02
C ARG A 644 39.48 -16.62 24.77
N GLU A 645 38.89 -17.58 25.46
CA GLU A 645 39.55 -18.83 25.86
C GLU A 645 38.69 -20.01 25.30
N PRO A 646 39.26 -21.21 25.10
CA PRO A 646 38.78 -22.14 24.07
C PRO A 646 38.33 -23.51 24.64
N ASP A 647 38.31 -24.51 23.76
CA ASP A 647 38.24 -25.96 24.01
C ASP A 647 36.91 -26.55 24.51
N GLY A 648 36.56 -27.80 24.14
CA GLY A 648 37.21 -28.63 23.12
C GLY A 648 36.78 -30.10 23.15
N THR A 649 36.03 -30.55 22.14
CA THR A 649 35.81 -31.96 21.72
C THR A 649 34.80 -31.95 20.56
N GLY A 650 34.82 -32.87 19.58
CA GLY A 650 35.80 -33.88 19.21
C GLY A 650 35.36 -34.48 17.86
N CYS A 651 36.26 -34.56 16.87
CA CYS A 651 35.88 -34.92 15.50
C CYS A 651 36.29 -36.37 15.19
N VAL A 652 35.34 -37.19 14.73
CA VAL A 652 35.59 -38.53 14.19
C VAL A 652 35.30 -38.51 12.69
N THR A 653 36.31 -38.83 11.90
CA THR A 653 36.23 -38.89 10.43
C THR A 653 35.62 -40.23 9.98
N ALA A 654 34.75 -40.20 8.96
CA ALA A 654 34.20 -41.41 8.36
C ALA A 654 33.91 -41.22 6.86
N GLY A 655 34.26 -42.26 6.08
CA GLY A 655 33.99 -42.40 4.66
C GLY A 655 35.18 -43.05 3.92
N PRO A 656 35.01 -43.42 2.64
CA PRO A 656 33.77 -43.68 1.90
C PRO A 656 33.48 -45.20 1.79
N ALA A 657 32.31 -45.56 1.26
CA ALA A 657 31.99 -46.94 0.85
C ALA A 657 31.40 -46.94 -0.57
N THR A 658 31.79 -47.92 -1.38
CA THR A 658 31.42 -48.08 -2.79
C THR A 658 30.55 -49.31 -3.03
N HIS A 659 29.83 -49.32 -4.16
CA HIS A 659 29.17 -50.48 -4.79
C HIS A 659 28.37 -51.47 -3.89
N ARG A 660 27.04 -51.34 -3.94
CA ARG A 660 26.24 -52.15 -4.90
C ARG A 660 24.92 -51.48 -5.23
#